data_AF-A0A1E4FW99-F1
#
_entry.id   AF-A0A1E4FW99-F1
#
_cell.length_a   1.000
_cell.length_b   1.000
_cell.length_c   1.000
_cell.angle_alpha   90.00
_cell.angle_beta   90.00
_cell.angle_gamma   90.00
#
_symmetry.space_group_name_H-M   'P 1'
#
loop_
_entity.id
_entity.type
_entity.pdbx_description
1 polymer ?
#
loop_
_entity_poly.entity_id
_entity_poly.type
_entity_poly.pdbx_seq_one_letter_code
_entity_poly.pdbx_strand_id
1 'polypeptide(L)'
;MLTNARCLSEGVDVPALDAIMFLHPRKSQIDVVQSVGRVMRKAPGKKMGYVILPVGVPAGMEPEQALRDNEKYRVVWQILNALRAHDDRFDSTINKASLGQDISDKIEIVGVTAQSEELRAITATVDDLPSRSKPERSGIGTGGGDDTIISDPPLGGQLELGFPIDEFSRAIIARIVKKCGTRDYWEDWATNIAEIAQAHITRLEGILADPDTPPRRAFDAFVEELRDDLNSSITEADAIEMLAQHIITRPVFETLFEGHQFTTENPVSKAIQGILGVLSEANLDKEGRDLEKFYASVRFRAEGLTDAKAKQKLIVELYDKFFARAFKRTTEKLGIVYTPVEVIDFIIRSVNDVLADEFGQTLGSQGVHILDPFTGTGSFITRLLQSGLIAPEEMEHKFRHEIHANEIVLLAYYIAAINIETVYHGLVGGDYVPFEGICLTDTFQMYEKGDLVAQIMPDNSERRKRQRELDIRVIMGNPPYAVAHHIDYPELDARIGETFAARSTATNKNALYDSYIRAIRWGADRLGDSGVLAYVTNGGWVEANTADGMRKSLADEFSSIFVFHLRGNQRTSGETSRREGGKIFGGGSRAPIVITLFIKNPEATERGKIFFHDIGDYLNREEKLQRIEAFGSLKGLADADGWKEIAPDEHGDWLKQRDAGFANFMAIGDKRSGEPTVFANYSAGVKTQRDAWCFNASRSALEKNIDRTAGYFNERLAEWQTAKLNSPSTSPGPYIAENPAEISWSAGLKADFARERPLDPRAGEFVSSSYRPFFKEWLYYSRRLNERVYQMPQIFPDAGARNRVITLSGTGGRAGLSVLMVDVIPALHVAAMDGSQCFPLKLYEQVQSDNGGLFAGEAARIETRDGVTDDALAHFRAAWPGEQVSKEDLFYYIYGLLHSPDYRQRYADNLLKELPRIPALKKAEDYRAFRDAGRKLADLHVNYESVEPYPVTIRQGDLRLANVADPESFYRVTKMKFGGTGKTKDRSTVLYNDRITMQDIPLEAYDYVVNGKPALEWVMERQGVREDKDSGIVNDANRYAIETVGNPAYPLELFQRVITVSLETMKVVNGLPVLDV
;
A
#
# COMPACT_ATOMS: atom_id res chain seq x y z
N MET A 1 -35.34 50.82 12.05
CA MET A 1 -34.21 50.03 12.60
C MET A 1 -33.82 50.60 13.95
N LEU A 2 -33.67 49.76 14.98
CA LEU A 2 -33.19 50.16 16.31
C LEU A 2 -31.80 49.58 16.54
N THR A 3 -30.80 50.44 16.79
CA THR A 3 -29.41 50.02 17.03
C THR A 3 -29.10 50.06 18.51
N ASN A 4 -28.49 49.00 19.05
CA ASN A 4 -28.14 48.95 20.48
C ASN A 4 -26.89 48.10 20.74
N ALA A 5 -26.19 48.38 21.85
CA ALA A 5 -25.09 47.54 22.33
C ALA A 5 -25.60 46.42 23.25
N ARG A 6 -26.17 46.71 24.42
CA ARG A 6 -26.74 45.68 25.34
C ARG A 6 -28.07 46.11 25.97
N CYS A 7 -28.62 47.23 25.51
CA CYS A 7 -29.82 47.81 26.14
C CYS A 7 -31.10 47.06 25.74
N LEU A 8 -31.09 46.32 24.62
CA LEU A 8 -32.28 45.63 24.09
C LEU A 8 -32.08 44.11 24.00
N SER A 9 -31.01 43.56 24.59
CA SER A 9 -30.87 42.10 24.71
C SER A 9 -31.94 41.55 25.67
N GLU A 10 -32.15 42.23 26.80
CA GLU A 10 -33.21 41.95 27.78
C GLU A 10 -34.23 43.10 27.78
N GLY A 11 -35.53 42.80 27.71
CA GLY A 11 -36.59 43.80 27.52
C GLY A 11 -37.86 43.22 26.90
N VAL A 12 -38.87 44.07 26.69
CA VAL A 12 -40.22 43.70 26.24
C VAL A 12 -40.20 42.87 24.95
N ASP A 13 -41.10 41.88 24.89
CA ASP A 13 -41.29 41.01 23.74
C ASP A 13 -41.93 41.75 22.57
N VAL A 14 -41.34 41.63 21.38
CA VAL A 14 -41.89 42.19 20.14
C VAL A 14 -41.90 41.08 19.07
N PRO A 15 -42.94 40.22 19.04
CA PRO A 15 -43.01 39.09 18.11
C PRO A 15 -42.99 39.48 16.63
N ALA A 16 -43.40 40.71 16.32
CA ALA A 16 -43.42 41.29 14.97
C ALA A 16 -42.02 41.69 14.43
N LEU A 17 -40.93 41.40 15.15
CA LEU A 17 -39.58 41.72 14.69
C LEU A 17 -39.21 40.85 13.47
N ASP A 18 -38.98 41.46 12.30
CA ASP A 18 -38.67 40.73 11.06
C ASP A 18 -37.21 40.29 10.92
N ALA A 19 -36.27 41.10 11.41
CA ALA A 19 -34.83 40.86 11.24
C ALA A 19 -33.99 41.32 12.43
N ILE A 20 -32.84 40.69 12.62
CA ILE A 20 -31.77 41.14 13.49
C ILE A 20 -30.45 41.21 12.74
N MET A 21 -29.63 42.23 13.01
CA MET A 21 -28.35 42.45 12.34
C MET A 21 -27.21 42.57 13.35
N PHE A 22 -26.12 41.83 13.13
CA PHE A 22 -24.92 41.87 14.00
C PHE A 22 -23.77 42.63 13.32
N LEU A 23 -23.53 43.88 13.72
CA LEU A 23 -22.47 44.73 13.15
C LEU A 23 -21.08 44.50 13.77
N HIS A 24 -21.01 43.94 14.97
CA HIS A 24 -19.75 43.73 15.72
C HIS A 24 -19.77 42.43 16.54
N PRO A 25 -18.58 41.84 16.85
CA PRO A 25 -18.50 40.61 17.63
C PRO A 25 -19.04 40.80 19.05
N ARG A 26 -19.78 39.80 19.53
CA ARG A 26 -20.20 39.73 20.94
C ARG A 26 -19.19 38.92 21.73
N LYS A 27 -18.87 39.38 22.95
CA LYS A 27 -17.99 38.63 23.87
C LYS A 27 -18.68 37.42 24.51
N SER A 28 -20.02 37.39 24.52
CA SER A 28 -20.85 36.34 25.15
C SER A 28 -21.67 35.62 24.08
N GLN A 29 -21.58 34.28 24.04
CA GLN A 29 -22.41 33.44 23.18
C GLN A 29 -23.88 33.46 23.61
N ILE A 30 -24.14 33.57 24.92
CA ILE A 30 -25.50 33.63 25.49
C ILE A 30 -26.25 34.88 24.97
N ASP A 31 -25.55 36.02 24.88
CA ASP A 31 -26.13 37.28 24.36
C ASP A 31 -26.57 37.13 22.90
N VAL A 32 -25.83 36.34 22.10
CA VAL A 32 -26.16 36.09 20.69
C VAL A 32 -27.45 35.26 20.57
N VAL A 33 -27.55 34.18 21.34
CA VAL A 33 -28.70 33.27 21.32
C VAL A 33 -29.98 33.99 21.75
N GLN A 34 -29.91 34.77 22.84
CA GLN A 34 -31.05 35.59 23.28
C GLN A 34 -31.48 36.61 22.22
N SER A 35 -30.52 37.22 21.54
CA SER A 35 -30.77 38.22 20.49
C SER A 35 -31.47 37.57 19.28
N VAL A 36 -31.02 36.39 18.84
CA VAL A 36 -31.66 35.65 17.76
C VAL A 36 -33.04 35.13 18.18
N GLY A 37 -33.21 34.64 19.41
CA GLY A 37 -34.49 34.13 19.91
C GLY A 37 -35.64 35.15 19.85
N ARG A 38 -35.34 36.45 19.77
CA ARG A 38 -36.33 37.52 19.56
C ARG A 38 -36.92 37.51 18.16
N VAL A 39 -36.11 37.24 17.13
CA VAL A 39 -36.56 37.22 15.72
C VAL A 39 -37.26 35.91 15.36
N MET A 40 -37.13 34.86 16.16
CA MET A 40 -37.73 33.55 15.85
C MET A 40 -39.20 33.41 16.28
N ARG A 41 -39.78 34.43 16.94
CA ARG A 41 -41.18 34.40 17.41
C ARG A 41 -42.16 34.56 16.25
N LYS A 42 -43.25 33.78 16.28
CA LYS A 42 -44.32 33.82 15.28
C LYS A 42 -45.19 35.06 15.48
N ALA A 43 -45.54 35.73 14.38
CA ALA A 43 -46.47 36.86 14.37
C ALA A 43 -47.37 36.79 13.11
N PRO A 44 -48.61 37.31 13.16
CA PRO A 44 -49.49 37.36 11.98
C PRO A 44 -48.82 38.10 10.83
N GLY A 45 -48.74 37.48 9.64
CA GLY A 45 -48.10 38.04 8.45
C GLY A 45 -46.60 37.77 8.31
N LYS A 46 -45.92 37.29 9.36
CA LYS A 46 -44.49 36.97 9.33
C LYS A 46 -44.25 35.54 8.85
N LYS A 47 -43.60 35.40 7.70
CA LYS A 47 -43.26 34.08 7.10
C LYS A 47 -41.89 33.56 7.54
N MET A 48 -40.89 34.45 7.67
CA MET A 48 -39.52 34.11 8.09
C MET A 48 -38.95 35.18 9.02
N GLY A 49 -37.96 34.82 9.84
CA GLY A 49 -37.15 35.76 10.61
C GLY A 49 -35.72 35.78 10.09
N TYR A 50 -35.15 36.96 9.86
CA TYR A 50 -33.83 37.09 9.23
C TYR A 50 -32.73 37.40 10.25
N VAL A 51 -31.59 36.72 10.12
CA VAL A 51 -30.34 37.04 10.84
C VAL A 51 -29.32 37.53 9.82
N ILE A 52 -29.02 38.83 9.85
CA ILE A 52 -28.19 39.50 8.86
C ILE A 52 -26.78 39.70 9.41
N LEU A 53 -25.79 39.20 8.66
CA LEU A 53 -24.37 39.27 9.01
C LEU A 53 -23.62 40.05 7.93
N PRO A 54 -23.42 41.38 8.08
CA PRO A 54 -22.71 42.17 7.10
C PRO A 54 -21.20 41.92 7.20
N VAL A 55 -20.60 41.64 6.05
CA VAL A 55 -19.22 41.20 5.94
C VAL A 55 -18.51 41.99 4.86
N GLY A 56 -17.49 42.76 5.24
CA GLY A 56 -16.71 43.58 4.30
C GLY A 56 -15.46 42.85 3.80
N VAL A 57 -15.34 42.65 2.48
CA VAL A 57 -14.21 41.99 1.83
C VAL A 57 -13.29 43.04 1.22
N PRO A 58 -11.99 43.08 1.56
CA PRO A 58 -11.03 43.98 0.90
C PRO A 58 -10.90 43.68 -0.60
N ALA A 59 -10.81 44.71 -1.43
CA ALA A 59 -10.64 44.56 -2.87
C ALA A 59 -9.28 43.90 -3.21
N GLY A 60 -9.28 42.97 -4.18
CA GLY A 60 -8.06 42.31 -4.68
C GLY A 60 -7.51 41.17 -3.82
N MET A 61 -8.27 40.68 -2.83
CA MET A 61 -7.86 39.57 -1.97
C MET A 61 -8.58 38.27 -2.36
N GLU A 62 -7.81 37.19 -2.49
CA GLU A 62 -8.36 35.85 -2.75
C GLU A 62 -9.35 35.42 -1.66
N PRO A 63 -10.51 34.81 -1.99
CA PRO A 63 -11.58 34.50 -1.06
C PRO A 63 -11.13 33.68 0.17
N GLU A 64 -10.25 32.71 -0.07
CA GLU A 64 -9.70 31.83 0.97
C GLU A 64 -8.76 32.56 1.95
N GLN A 65 -8.06 33.59 1.47
CA GLN A 65 -7.18 34.42 2.29
C GLN A 65 -7.97 35.45 3.10
N ALA A 66 -9.01 36.05 2.52
CA ALA A 66 -9.90 36.98 3.22
C ALA A 66 -10.53 36.32 4.46
N LEU A 67 -10.93 35.06 4.36
CA LEU A 67 -11.60 34.31 5.42
C LEU A 67 -10.65 33.60 6.41
N ARG A 68 -9.32 33.78 6.29
CA ARG A 68 -8.34 33.06 7.13
C ARG A 68 -8.18 33.69 8.52
N ASP A 69 -7.96 35.00 8.64
CA ASP A 69 -7.57 35.65 9.91
C ASP A 69 -7.96 37.16 9.99
N ASN A 70 -9.24 37.51 9.90
CA ASN A 70 -9.71 38.88 10.19
C ASN A 70 -10.59 38.90 11.44
N GLU A 71 -10.34 39.84 12.37
CA GLU A 71 -11.21 40.08 13.52
C GLU A 71 -12.68 40.35 13.14
N LYS A 72 -12.91 40.88 11.93
CA LYS A 72 -14.25 41.14 11.39
C LYS A 72 -15.06 39.86 11.08
N TYR A 73 -14.41 38.77 10.64
CA TYR A 73 -15.12 37.51 10.34
C TYR A 73 -15.30 36.62 11.58
N ARG A 74 -14.63 36.92 12.69
CA ARG A 74 -14.84 36.21 13.96
C ARG A 74 -16.30 36.25 14.43
N VAL A 75 -17.01 37.33 14.09
CA VAL A 75 -18.45 37.52 14.35
C VAL A 75 -19.28 36.40 13.74
N VAL A 76 -19.00 36.09 12.46
CA VAL A 76 -19.73 35.08 11.69
C VAL A 76 -19.56 33.71 12.35
N TRP A 77 -18.32 33.31 12.64
CA TRP A 77 -18.04 32.01 13.28
C TRP A 77 -18.61 31.91 14.70
N GLN A 78 -18.57 32.99 15.48
CA GLN A 78 -19.15 33.00 16.83
C GLN A 78 -20.67 32.84 16.78
N ILE A 79 -21.34 33.51 15.85
CA ILE A 79 -22.81 33.43 15.73
C ILE A 79 -23.24 32.08 15.19
N LEU A 80 -22.60 31.58 14.13
CA LEU A 80 -22.90 30.26 13.58
C LEU A 80 -22.69 29.16 14.62
N ASN A 81 -21.60 29.20 15.40
CA ASN A 81 -21.39 28.24 16.49
C ASN A 81 -22.39 28.37 17.64
N ALA A 82 -22.84 29.59 17.95
CA ALA A 82 -23.84 29.82 19.00
C ALA A 82 -25.23 29.34 18.56
N LEU A 83 -25.62 29.59 17.30
CA LEU A 83 -26.84 29.04 16.70
C LEU A 83 -26.81 27.52 16.71
N ARG A 84 -25.69 26.95 16.25
CA ARG A 84 -25.46 25.51 16.22
C ARG A 84 -25.60 24.85 17.59
N ALA A 85 -25.08 25.45 18.65
CA ALA A 85 -25.13 24.89 20.00
C ALA A 85 -26.55 24.85 20.60
N HIS A 86 -27.53 25.51 19.99
CA HIS A 86 -28.89 25.63 20.50
C HIS A 86 -30.00 25.24 19.50
N ASP A 87 -29.66 25.03 18.23
CA ASP A 87 -30.58 24.59 17.18
C ASP A 87 -30.03 23.36 16.45
N ASP A 88 -30.53 22.19 16.85
CA ASP A 88 -30.19 20.90 16.24
C ASP A 88 -30.50 20.88 14.72
N ARG A 89 -31.52 21.61 14.25
CA ARG A 89 -31.84 21.66 12.81
C ARG A 89 -30.80 22.43 12.01
N PHE A 90 -30.19 23.43 12.63
CA PHE A 90 -29.11 24.20 12.02
C PHE A 90 -27.80 23.41 11.98
N ASP A 91 -27.48 22.66 13.05
CA ASP A 91 -26.35 21.72 13.07
C ASP A 91 -26.49 20.65 11.96
N SER A 92 -27.68 20.06 11.82
CA SER A 92 -28.01 19.13 10.72
C SER A 92 -27.75 19.74 9.34
N THR A 93 -28.14 21.00 9.14
CA THR A 93 -27.98 21.71 7.87
C THR A 93 -26.50 21.89 7.50
N ILE A 94 -25.65 22.30 8.44
CA ILE A 94 -24.21 22.45 8.19
C ILE A 94 -23.55 21.09 7.90
N ASN A 95 -23.96 20.02 8.60
CA ASN A 95 -23.44 18.69 8.38
C ASN A 95 -23.84 18.13 7.00
N LYS A 96 -25.06 18.39 6.54
CA LYS A 96 -25.50 18.05 5.18
C LYS A 96 -24.67 18.71 4.09
N ALA A 97 -24.33 20.00 4.26
CA ALA A 97 -23.43 20.69 3.35
C ALA A 97 -22.03 20.04 3.30
N SER A 98 -21.54 19.45 4.40
CA SER A 98 -20.28 18.71 4.41
C SER A 98 -20.30 17.43 3.56
N LEU A 99 -21.48 16.85 3.39
CA LEU A 99 -21.74 15.67 2.55
C LEU A 99 -22.01 16.04 1.08
N GLY A 100 -22.05 17.33 0.75
CA GLY A 100 -22.25 17.84 -0.61
C GLY A 100 -23.70 18.21 -0.94
N GLN A 101 -24.61 18.21 0.04
CA GLN A 101 -25.99 18.66 -0.16
C GLN A 101 -26.07 20.19 -0.25
N ASP A 102 -26.91 20.69 -1.16
CA ASP A 102 -27.21 22.12 -1.27
C ASP A 102 -28.06 22.59 -0.07
N ILE A 103 -27.67 23.72 0.54
CA ILE A 103 -28.29 24.32 1.73
C ILE A 103 -28.64 25.80 1.52
N SER A 104 -28.67 26.25 0.26
CA SER A 104 -28.89 27.65 -0.11
C SER A 104 -30.29 28.16 0.28
N ASP A 105 -31.23 27.27 0.58
CA ASP A 105 -32.57 27.58 1.10
C ASP A 105 -32.56 28.11 2.54
N LYS A 106 -31.49 27.84 3.31
CA LYS A 106 -31.35 28.26 4.72
C LYS A 106 -30.20 29.21 4.99
N ILE A 107 -29.12 29.14 4.19
CA ILE A 107 -27.98 30.05 4.27
C ILE A 107 -27.79 30.71 2.91
N GLU A 108 -28.28 31.94 2.79
CA GLU A 108 -28.14 32.74 1.58
C GLU A 108 -26.92 33.66 1.68
N ILE A 109 -26.06 33.64 0.67
CA ILE A 109 -24.89 34.52 0.56
C ILE A 109 -25.16 35.53 -0.55
N VAL A 110 -25.40 36.79 -0.15
CA VAL A 110 -25.72 37.88 -1.08
C VAL A 110 -24.47 38.73 -1.31
N GLY A 111 -24.01 38.79 -2.57
CA GLY A 111 -22.94 39.69 -3.00
C GLY A 111 -23.47 41.10 -3.26
N VAL A 112 -23.05 42.07 -2.45
CA VAL A 112 -23.54 43.45 -2.55
C VAL A 112 -22.45 44.36 -3.12
N THR A 113 -22.63 44.85 -4.34
CA THR A 113 -21.72 45.80 -5.02
C THR A 113 -22.36 47.18 -5.16
N ALA A 114 -21.55 48.21 -5.41
CA ALA A 114 -22.04 49.60 -5.58
C ALA A 114 -22.98 49.81 -6.78
N GLN A 115 -23.09 48.83 -7.68
CA GLN A 115 -23.96 48.87 -8.86
C GLN A 115 -25.25 48.04 -8.71
N SER A 116 -25.47 47.36 -7.58
CA SER A 116 -26.65 46.50 -7.42
C SER A 116 -27.95 47.33 -7.39
N GLU A 117 -28.96 46.91 -8.15
CA GLU A 117 -30.26 47.58 -8.22
C GLU A 117 -30.94 47.63 -6.83
N GLU A 118 -30.66 46.63 -5.99
CA GLU A 118 -31.20 46.54 -4.63
C GLU A 118 -30.70 47.67 -3.72
N LEU A 119 -29.46 48.16 -3.87
CA LEU A 119 -28.93 49.25 -3.05
C LEU A 119 -29.45 50.64 -3.48
N ARG A 120 -29.76 50.80 -4.78
CA ARG A 120 -30.40 52.00 -5.33
C ARG A 120 -31.85 52.16 -4.89
N ALA A 121 -32.56 51.06 -4.62
CA ALA A 121 -33.93 51.09 -4.14
C ALA A 121 -34.10 51.50 -2.66
N ILE A 122 -33.03 51.42 -1.85
CA ILE A 122 -33.09 51.59 -0.38
C ILE A 122 -32.34 52.85 0.09
N THR A 123 -31.66 53.57 -0.80
CA THR A 123 -30.97 54.82 -0.49
C THR A 123 -31.84 56.03 -0.87
N ALA A 124 -32.57 56.59 0.10
CA ALA A 124 -33.16 57.91 -0.07
C ALA A 124 -32.03 58.96 -0.07
N THR A 125 -31.85 59.66 -1.20
CA THR A 125 -31.03 60.87 -1.26
C THR A 125 -31.70 61.94 -0.40
N VAL A 126 -31.02 62.39 0.66
CA VAL A 126 -31.42 63.58 1.41
C VAL A 126 -30.69 64.76 0.77
N ASP A 127 -31.42 65.53 -0.05
CA ASP A 127 -30.87 66.64 -0.84
C ASP A 127 -30.67 67.95 -0.08
N ASP A 128 -30.87 67.98 1.25
CA ASP A 128 -30.58 69.16 2.06
C ASP A 128 -30.02 68.80 3.44
N LEU A 129 -28.69 68.90 3.59
CA LEU A 129 -28.03 69.07 4.87
C LEU A 129 -27.28 70.41 4.85
N PRO A 130 -27.56 71.34 5.78
CA PRO A 130 -26.91 72.64 5.82
C PRO A 130 -25.41 72.49 6.09
N SER A 131 -24.60 73.24 5.34
CA SER A 131 -23.15 73.31 5.48
C SER A 131 -22.77 73.67 6.92
N ARG A 132 -22.13 72.76 7.65
CA ARG A 132 -21.38 73.11 8.85
C ARG A 132 -19.94 73.44 8.47
N SER A 133 -19.64 74.73 8.56
CA SER A 133 -18.31 75.34 8.54
C SER A 133 -17.31 74.57 9.40
N LYS A 134 -16.12 74.33 8.84
CA LYS A 134 -14.90 73.99 9.59
C LYS A 134 -14.61 75.07 10.65
N PRO A 135 -14.31 74.71 11.90
CA PRO A 135 -13.44 75.52 12.75
C PRO A 135 -11.98 75.23 12.42
N GLU A 136 -11.18 76.27 12.57
CA GLU A 136 -9.77 76.42 12.23
C GLU A 136 -8.86 75.32 12.83
N ARG A 137 -7.89 74.86 12.03
CA ARG A 137 -6.60 74.44 12.58
C ARG A 137 -5.67 75.64 12.50
N SER A 138 -5.32 76.19 13.66
CA SER A 138 -4.14 77.03 13.81
C SER A 138 -2.91 76.22 13.38
N GLY A 139 -2.15 76.78 12.44
CA GLY A 139 -0.90 76.22 11.99
C GLY A 139 0.22 76.49 12.99
N ILE A 140 1.08 75.49 13.19
CA ILE A 140 2.52 75.67 13.43
C ILE A 140 3.23 74.50 12.73
N GLY A 141 4.16 74.80 11.82
CA GLY A 141 5.15 73.83 11.34
C GLY A 141 5.31 73.73 9.83
N THR A 142 5.89 74.77 9.23
CA THR A 142 6.37 74.89 7.85
C THR A 142 7.60 74.04 7.53
N GLY A 143 7.71 73.67 6.24
CA GLY A 143 8.91 73.21 5.52
C GLY A 143 8.50 72.18 4.46
N GLY A 144 8.14 72.54 3.22
CA GLY A 144 8.96 73.25 2.23
C GLY A 144 10.03 72.28 1.69
N GLY A 145 10.04 71.82 0.44
CA GLY A 145 9.25 72.17 -0.73
C GLY A 145 9.60 71.25 -1.92
N ASP A 146 9.03 71.64 -3.06
CA ASP A 146 9.29 71.27 -4.46
C ASP A 146 9.04 69.84 -4.98
N ASP A 147 7.86 69.75 -5.60
CA ASP A 147 7.60 69.11 -6.89
C ASP A 147 8.73 69.30 -7.93
N THR A 148 8.98 68.27 -8.74
CA THR A 148 8.59 68.28 -10.17
C THR A 148 8.93 66.92 -10.80
N ILE A 149 7.90 66.15 -11.17
CA ILE A 149 7.38 65.92 -12.54
C ILE A 149 8.31 65.06 -13.40
N ILE A 150 7.80 63.94 -13.92
CA ILE A 150 7.66 63.67 -15.36
C ILE A 150 6.55 62.62 -15.59
N SER A 151 5.69 63.02 -16.53
CA SER A 151 4.54 62.41 -17.20
C SER A 151 4.74 60.99 -17.73
N ASP A 152 3.65 60.19 -17.84
CA ASP A 152 2.90 60.01 -19.10
C ASP A 152 1.60 59.14 -18.92
N PRO A 153 0.72 58.95 -19.94
CA PRO A 153 -0.68 59.42 -19.91
C PRO A 153 -1.71 58.23 -19.90
N PRO A 154 -3.03 58.45 -20.13
CA PRO A 154 -4.12 57.70 -19.50
C PRO A 154 -4.44 56.35 -20.17
N LEU A 155 -4.62 55.31 -19.36
CA LEU A 155 -5.41 54.14 -19.75
C LEU A 155 -6.86 54.33 -19.31
N GLY A 156 -7.71 54.64 -20.28
CA GLY A 156 -9.11 54.25 -20.24
C GLY A 156 -9.23 52.72 -20.38
N GLY A 157 -10.26 52.17 -19.75
CA GLY A 157 -10.59 50.75 -19.80
C GLY A 157 -10.43 50.06 -18.46
N GLN A 158 -11.17 50.50 -17.44
CA GLN A 158 -11.44 49.66 -16.28
C GLN A 158 -12.39 48.55 -16.76
N LEU A 159 -11.81 47.47 -17.27
CA LEU A 159 -12.45 46.15 -17.31
C LEU A 159 -12.75 45.81 -15.85
N GLU A 160 -13.97 46.15 -15.42
CA GLU A 160 -14.58 45.62 -14.22
C GLU A 160 -14.61 44.09 -14.39
N LEU A 161 -13.63 43.41 -13.78
CA LEU A 161 -13.71 41.97 -13.57
C LEU A 161 -15.03 41.69 -12.85
N GLY A 162 -15.95 41.02 -13.55
CA GLY A 162 -17.17 40.51 -12.96
C GLY A 162 -16.81 39.69 -11.74
N PHE A 163 -17.24 40.13 -10.56
CA PHE A 163 -17.15 39.36 -9.33
C PHE A 163 -17.93 38.06 -9.53
N PRO A 164 -17.27 36.87 -9.60
CA PRO A 164 -17.99 35.61 -9.65
C PRO A 164 -18.53 35.35 -8.25
N ILE A 165 -19.74 35.86 -7.96
CA ILE A 165 -20.41 35.68 -6.67
C ILE A 165 -20.52 34.18 -6.31
N ASP A 166 -20.67 33.31 -7.31
CA ASP A 166 -20.79 31.86 -7.13
C ASP A 166 -19.54 31.19 -6.54
N GLU A 167 -18.35 31.58 -6.98
CA GLU A 167 -17.09 31.00 -6.48
C GLU A 167 -16.81 31.46 -5.04
N PHE A 168 -17.15 32.71 -4.75
CA PHE A 168 -17.08 33.29 -3.41
C PHE A 168 -18.06 32.62 -2.44
N SER A 169 -19.30 32.38 -2.88
CA SER A 169 -20.33 31.67 -2.11
C SER A 169 -19.90 30.24 -1.77
N ARG A 170 -19.35 29.49 -2.73
CA ARG A 170 -18.83 28.13 -2.49
C ARG A 170 -17.67 28.13 -1.49
N ALA A 171 -16.75 29.08 -1.60
CA ALA A 171 -15.62 29.21 -0.67
C ALA A 171 -16.08 29.50 0.77
N ILE A 172 -17.09 30.35 0.95
CA ILE A 172 -17.69 30.62 2.26
C ILE A 172 -18.37 29.37 2.83
N ILE A 173 -19.19 28.66 2.03
CA ILE A 173 -19.87 27.44 2.48
C ILE A 173 -18.85 26.37 2.89
N ALA A 174 -17.82 26.13 2.08
CA ALA A 174 -16.74 25.21 2.42
C ALA A 174 -16.03 25.59 3.73
N ARG A 175 -15.91 26.90 4.00
CA ARG A 175 -15.32 27.41 5.24
C ARG A 175 -16.27 27.26 6.44
N ILE A 176 -17.57 27.49 6.26
CA ILE A 176 -18.61 27.23 7.28
C ILE A 176 -18.56 25.77 7.70
N VAL A 177 -18.55 24.85 6.73
CA VAL A 177 -18.38 23.41 7.00
C VAL A 177 -17.09 23.14 7.79
N LYS A 178 -15.96 23.70 7.35
CA LYS A 178 -14.66 23.47 8.00
C LYS A 178 -14.53 24.03 9.43
N LYS A 179 -15.18 25.17 9.73
CA LYS A 179 -15.05 25.88 11.01
C LYS A 179 -16.19 25.60 11.99
N CYS A 180 -17.38 25.27 11.48
CA CYS A 180 -18.61 25.10 12.26
C CYS A 180 -19.23 23.70 12.13
N GLY A 181 -18.76 22.83 11.22
CA GLY A 181 -19.23 21.44 11.14
C GLY A 181 -18.87 20.63 12.39
N THR A 182 -19.72 19.68 12.74
CA THR A 182 -19.54 18.86 13.94
C THR A 182 -18.41 17.87 13.72
N ARG A 183 -17.32 18.01 14.49
CA ARG A 183 -16.30 16.98 14.65
C ARG A 183 -16.80 15.90 15.62
N ASP A 184 -17.96 15.31 15.34
CA ASP A 184 -18.38 14.13 16.10
C ASP A 184 -17.53 12.96 15.62
N TYR A 185 -16.57 12.60 16.45
CA TYR A 185 -15.67 11.48 16.27
C TYR A 185 -16.49 10.19 16.39
N TRP A 186 -17.02 9.68 15.28
CA TRP A 186 -17.42 8.25 15.18
C TRP A 186 -16.29 7.32 15.64
N GLU A 187 -15.06 7.81 15.55
CA GLU A 187 -13.86 7.23 16.14
C GLU A 187 -13.94 6.95 17.64
N ASP A 188 -14.57 7.84 18.43
CA ASP A 188 -14.70 7.69 19.89
C ASP A 188 -15.74 6.61 20.21
N TRP A 189 -16.77 6.46 19.37
CA TRP A 189 -17.75 5.38 19.47
C TRP A 189 -17.18 4.03 19.06
N ALA A 190 -16.25 3.98 18.10
CA ALA A 190 -15.69 2.73 17.59
C ALA A 190 -15.00 1.88 18.68
N THR A 191 -14.36 2.52 19.67
CA THR A 191 -13.74 1.81 20.81
C THR A 191 -14.79 1.10 21.66
N ASN A 192 -15.88 1.80 22.02
CA ASN A 192 -16.97 1.22 22.80
C ASN A 192 -17.67 0.08 22.04
N ILE A 193 -17.64 0.09 20.71
CA ILE A 193 -18.30 -0.93 19.89
C ILE A 193 -17.46 -2.18 19.75
N ALA A 194 -16.13 -2.07 19.73
CA ALA A 194 -15.28 -3.25 19.84
C ALA A 194 -15.58 -4.01 21.15
N GLU A 195 -15.82 -3.29 22.25
CA GLU A 195 -16.24 -3.88 23.53
C GLU A 195 -17.63 -4.52 23.43
N ILE A 196 -18.60 -3.87 22.78
CA ILE A 196 -19.95 -4.42 22.57
C ILE A 196 -19.93 -5.65 21.65
N ALA A 197 -19.16 -5.62 20.57
CA ALA A 197 -18.97 -6.77 19.69
C ALA A 197 -18.37 -7.94 20.47
N GLN A 198 -17.36 -7.69 21.31
CA GLN A 198 -16.77 -8.70 22.17
C GLN A 198 -17.76 -9.25 23.21
N ALA A 199 -18.64 -8.41 23.76
CA ALA A 199 -19.71 -8.85 24.65
C ALA A 199 -20.71 -9.77 23.94
N HIS A 200 -21.16 -9.39 22.74
CA HIS A 200 -22.00 -10.25 21.90
C HIS A 200 -21.33 -11.57 21.55
N ILE A 201 -20.04 -11.56 21.16
CA ILE A 201 -19.26 -12.77 20.89
C ILE A 201 -19.21 -13.67 22.13
N THR A 202 -18.82 -13.13 23.28
CA THR A 202 -18.71 -13.88 24.54
C THR A 202 -20.04 -14.51 24.94
N ARG A 203 -21.15 -13.80 24.69
CA ARG A 203 -22.48 -14.31 24.98
C ARG A 203 -22.91 -15.41 24.02
N LEU A 204 -22.65 -15.24 22.73
CA LEU A 204 -22.92 -16.27 21.72
C LEU A 204 -22.11 -17.53 22.05
N GLU A 205 -20.84 -17.41 22.38
CA GLU A 205 -20.00 -18.52 22.86
C GLU A 205 -20.61 -19.20 24.09
N GLY A 206 -21.13 -18.42 25.06
CA GLY A 206 -21.81 -18.96 26.24
C GLY A 206 -23.10 -19.72 25.93
N ILE A 207 -23.91 -19.25 24.97
CA ILE A 207 -25.13 -19.93 24.50
C ILE A 207 -24.78 -21.24 23.77
N LEU A 208 -23.67 -21.25 23.04
CA LEU A 208 -23.21 -22.37 22.20
C LEU A 208 -22.30 -23.37 22.94
N ALA A 209 -22.05 -23.15 24.23
CA ALA A 209 -21.15 -23.98 25.04
C ALA A 209 -21.68 -25.40 25.28
N ASP A 210 -23.01 -25.58 25.30
CA ASP A 210 -23.64 -26.88 25.50
C ASP A 210 -23.98 -27.53 24.12
N PRO A 211 -23.36 -28.68 23.79
CA PRO A 211 -23.51 -29.31 22.47
C PRO A 211 -24.91 -29.85 22.19
N ASP A 212 -25.74 -30.12 23.21
CA ASP A 212 -27.02 -30.82 23.06
C ASP A 212 -28.23 -29.88 22.95
N THR A 213 -28.00 -28.59 22.73
CA THR A 213 -29.05 -27.56 22.72
C THR A 213 -29.61 -27.31 21.31
N PRO A 214 -30.91 -26.93 21.15
CA PRO A 214 -31.46 -26.49 19.87
C PRO A 214 -30.69 -25.30 19.24
N PRO A 215 -30.30 -24.25 20.02
CA PRO A 215 -29.36 -23.21 19.58
C PRO A 215 -28.07 -23.75 18.94
N ARG A 216 -27.40 -24.71 19.57
CA ARG A 216 -26.17 -25.31 19.04
C ARG A 216 -26.41 -25.97 17.69
N ARG A 217 -27.43 -26.82 17.59
CA ARG A 217 -27.72 -27.54 16.33
C ARG A 217 -28.05 -26.59 15.17
N ALA A 218 -28.80 -25.52 15.44
CA ALA A 218 -29.08 -24.50 14.44
C ALA A 218 -27.81 -23.75 14.01
N PHE A 219 -26.93 -23.45 14.97
CA PHE A 219 -25.65 -22.81 14.69
C PHE A 219 -24.67 -23.71 13.92
N ASP A 220 -24.57 -25.00 14.27
CA ASP A 220 -23.71 -25.94 13.55
C ASP A 220 -24.15 -26.08 12.08
N ALA A 221 -25.47 -26.17 11.83
CA ALA A 221 -26.01 -26.16 10.48
C ALA A 221 -25.69 -24.83 9.74
N PHE A 222 -25.74 -23.70 10.44
CA PHE A 222 -25.37 -22.40 9.88
C PHE A 222 -23.87 -22.33 9.51
N VAL A 223 -22.99 -22.87 10.35
CA VAL A 223 -21.56 -22.96 10.06
C VAL A 223 -21.29 -23.88 8.87
N GLU A 224 -21.98 -25.01 8.77
CA GLU A 224 -21.88 -25.91 7.62
C GLU A 224 -22.28 -25.20 6.33
N GLU A 225 -23.37 -24.44 6.35
CA GLU A 225 -23.83 -23.69 5.19
C GLU A 225 -22.88 -22.53 4.83
N LEU A 226 -22.35 -21.79 5.81
CA LEU A 226 -21.32 -20.78 5.54
C LEU A 226 -20.06 -21.39 4.92
N ARG A 227 -19.69 -22.61 5.30
CA ARG A 227 -18.53 -23.30 4.72
C ARG A 227 -18.77 -23.74 3.28
N ASP A 228 -20.02 -24.00 2.92
CA ASP A 228 -20.44 -24.31 1.54
C ASP A 228 -20.56 -23.03 0.69
N ASP A 229 -21.17 -21.98 1.24
CA ASP A 229 -21.40 -20.69 0.57
C ASP A 229 -20.09 -19.90 0.35
N LEU A 230 -19.20 -19.92 1.34
CA LEU A 230 -17.96 -19.16 1.37
C LEU A 230 -16.76 -20.10 1.20
N ASN A 231 -16.23 -20.69 2.26
CA ASN A 231 -15.12 -21.64 2.14
C ASN A 231 -14.97 -22.53 3.38
N SER A 232 -14.28 -23.65 3.22
CA SER A 232 -14.07 -24.63 4.29
C SER A 232 -13.22 -24.12 5.46
N SER A 233 -12.51 -23.00 5.30
CA SER A 233 -11.66 -22.42 6.34
C SER A 233 -12.42 -21.61 7.39
N ILE A 234 -13.72 -21.33 7.16
CA ILE A 234 -14.57 -20.64 8.12
C ILE A 234 -14.63 -21.41 9.44
N THR A 235 -14.12 -20.78 10.49
CA THR A 235 -14.14 -21.32 11.85
C THR A 235 -15.45 -20.95 12.55
N GLU A 236 -15.77 -21.66 13.63
CA GLU A 236 -16.89 -21.30 14.52
C GLU A 236 -16.74 -19.86 15.05
N ALA A 237 -15.52 -19.44 15.38
CA ALA A 237 -15.24 -18.07 15.81
C ALA A 237 -15.50 -17.04 14.70
N ASP A 238 -15.24 -17.36 13.43
CA ASP A 238 -15.55 -16.46 12.31
C ASP A 238 -17.08 -16.35 12.13
N ALA A 239 -17.82 -17.45 12.24
CA ALA A 239 -19.29 -17.44 12.14
C ALA A 239 -19.95 -16.68 13.30
N ILE A 240 -19.45 -16.83 14.54
CA ILE A 240 -19.90 -16.03 15.69
C ILE A 240 -19.61 -14.54 15.46
N GLU A 241 -18.44 -14.20 14.92
CA GLU A 241 -18.10 -12.81 14.58
C GLU A 241 -19.06 -12.26 13.50
N MET A 242 -19.43 -13.04 12.48
CA MET A 242 -20.42 -12.64 11.47
C MET A 242 -21.80 -12.36 12.07
N LEU A 243 -22.26 -13.19 13.01
CA LEU A 243 -23.52 -12.94 13.74
C LEU A 243 -23.46 -11.64 14.54
N ALA A 244 -22.36 -11.43 15.28
CA ALA A 244 -22.15 -10.20 16.06
C ALA A 244 -22.08 -8.96 15.17
N GLN A 245 -21.41 -9.05 14.01
CA GLN A 245 -21.39 -7.99 13.01
C GLN A 245 -22.80 -7.65 12.55
N HIS A 246 -23.61 -8.64 12.18
CA HIS A 246 -24.99 -8.41 11.74
C HIS A 246 -25.85 -7.72 12.81
N ILE A 247 -25.74 -8.13 14.07
CA ILE A 247 -26.46 -7.51 15.20
C ILE A 247 -26.14 -6.01 15.28
N ILE A 248 -24.88 -5.63 15.11
CA ILE A 248 -24.41 -4.25 15.22
C ILE A 248 -24.75 -3.44 13.96
N THR A 249 -24.61 -4.03 12.78
CA THR A 249 -24.73 -3.31 11.51
C THR A 249 -26.18 -3.13 11.08
N ARG A 250 -27.07 -4.06 11.44
CA ARG A 250 -28.47 -4.04 11.00
C ARG A 250 -29.19 -2.73 11.37
N PRO A 251 -29.18 -2.26 12.64
CA PRO A 251 -29.91 -1.03 12.99
C PRO A 251 -29.33 0.21 12.30
N VAL A 252 -28.03 0.20 11.98
CA VAL A 252 -27.38 1.25 11.19
C VAL A 252 -27.98 1.30 9.79
N PHE A 253 -28.11 0.14 9.13
CA PHE A 253 -28.72 0.06 7.81
C PHE A 253 -30.21 0.41 7.81
N GLU A 254 -30.98 -0.07 8.79
CA GLU A 254 -32.40 0.32 8.93
C GLU A 254 -32.56 1.84 9.09
N THR A 255 -31.63 2.46 9.80
CA THR A 255 -31.62 3.90 10.04
C THR A 255 -31.16 4.71 8.82
N LEU A 256 -30.13 4.26 8.11
CA LEU A 256 -29.62 4.94 6.91
C LEU A 256 -30.60 4.92 5.74
N PHE A 257 -31.44 3.88 5.68
CA PHE A 257 -32.31 3.60 4.55
C PHE A 257 -33.77 3.50 4.98
N GLU A 258 -34.20 4.40 5.84
CA GLU A 258 -35.58 4.51 6.27
C GLU A 258 -36.52 4.62 5.04
N GLY A 259 -37.49 3.70 4.94
CA GLY A 259 -38.39 3.55 3.78
C GLY A 259 -37.98 2.49 2.75
N HIS A 260 -36.79 1.89 2.86
CA HIS A 260 -36.38 0.75 2.03
C HIS A 260 -36.60 -0.57 2.77
N GLN A 261 -37.03 -1.60 2.06
CA GLN A 261 -37.33 -2.93 2.64
C GLN A 261 -36.12 -3.87 2.65
N PHE A 262 -34.90 -3.32 2.72
CA PHE A 262 -33.67 -4.11 2.60
C PHE A 262 -33.57 -5.23 3.64
N THR A 263 -33.71 -4.92 4.93
CA THR A 263 -33.54 -5.92 6.00
C THR A 263 -34.61 -7.00 5.97
N THR A 264 -35.79 -6.67 5.44
CA THR A 264 -36.93 -7.58 5.29
C THR A 264 -36.93 -8.33 3.97
N GLU A 265 -36.18 -7.90 2.95
CA GLU A 265 -36.16 -8.55 1.63
C GLU A 265 -34.86 -9.29 1.31
N ASN A 266 -33.72 -8.86 1.86
CA ASN A 266 -32.42 -9.45 1.57
C ASN A 266 -32.31 -10.91 2.08
N PRO A 267 -31.99 -11.89 1.21
CA PRO A 267 -31.88 -13.30 1.56
C PRO A 267 -30.99 -13.63 2.75
N VAL A 268 -29.79 -13.04 2.78
CA VAL A 268 -28.79 -13.29 3.84
C VAL A 268 -29.25 -12.69 5.16
N SER A 269 -29.83 -11.48 5.12
CA SER A 269 -30.41 -10.85 6.31
C SER A 269 -31.53 -11.70 6.91
N LYS A 270 -32.44 -12.22 6.07
CA LYS A 270 -33.54 -13.12 6.50
C LYS A 270 -33.00 -14.37 7.18
N ALA A 271 -32.01 -15.02 6.59
CA ALA A 271 -31.42 -16.24 7.12
C ALA A 271 -30.72 -16.03 8.46
N ILE A 272 -29.86 -15.01 8.57
CA ILE A 272 -29.17 -14.69 9.83
C ILE A 272 -30.18 -14.32 10.92
N GLN A 273 -31.27 -13.62 10.58
CA GLN A 273 -32.35 -13.34 11.54
C GLN A 273 -33.09 -14.59 11.99
N GLY A 274 -33.28 -15.58 11.11
CA GLY A 274 -33.80 -16.89 11.48
C GLY A 274 -32.94 -17.58 12.55
N ILE A 275 -31.61 -17.58 12.37
CA ILE A 275 -30.65 -18.12 13.34
C ILE A 275 -30.69 -17.34 14.64
N LEU A 276 -30.62 -16.01 14.59
CA LEU A 276 -30.72 -15.17 15.78
C LEU A 276 -32.04 -15.37 16.52
N GLY A 277 -33.14 -15.63 15.82
CA GLY A 277 -34.44 -15.97 16.41
C GLY A 277 -34.36 -17.21 17.30
N VAL A 278 -33.71 -18.29 16.83
CA VAL A 278 -33.46 -19.51 17.62
C VAL A 278 -32.52 -19.23 18.79
N LEU A 279 -31.55 -18.32 18.63
CA LEU A 279 -30.65 -17.88 19.69
C LEU A 279 -31.30 -16.91 20.71
N SER A 280 -32.44 -16.29 20.35
CA SER A 280 -33.07 -15.16 21.06
C SER A 280 -34.02 -15.52 22.20
N GLU A 281 -34.29 -16.81 22.49
CA GLU A 281 -34.93 -17.21 23.76
C GLU A 281 -34.10 -16.79 25.01
N ALA A 282 -32.91 -16.21 24.80
CA ALA A 282 -31.97 -15.78 25.83
C ALA A 282 -31.89 -14.26 26.15
N ASN A 283 -32.80 -13.36 25.69
CA ASN A 283 -32.85 -11.91 26.10
C ASN A 283 -31.67 -11.02 25.61
N LEU A 284 -31.46 -10.88 24.30
CA LEU A 284 -30.35 -10.11 23.70
C LEU A 284 -30.45 -8.57 23.83
N ASP A 285 -31.55 -8.01 24.35
CA ASP A 285 -31.89 -6.58 24.22
C ASP A 285 -31.21 -5.61 25.22
N LYS A 286 -30.45 -6.09 26.21
CA LYS A 286 -29.99 -5.25 27.33
C LYS A 286 -28.82 -4.30 27.00
N GLU A 287 -28.16 -4.44 25.85
CA GLU A 287 -26.94 -3.68 25.50
C GLU A 287 -27.19 -2.54 24.49
N GLY A 288 -28.44 -2.34 24.03
CA GLY A 288 -28.78 -1.33 23.02
C GLY A 288 -28.73 0.15 23.47
N ARG A 289 -28.59 0.46 24.77
CA ARG A 289 -28.68 1.85 25.26
C ARG A 289 -27.51 2.74 24.86
N ASP A 290 -26.29 2.17 24.79
CA ASP A 290 -25.11 2.92 24.36
C ASP A 290 -25.09 3.09 22.83
N LEU A 291 -25.61 2.11 22.09
CA LEU A 291 -25.77 2.18 20.63
C LEU A 291 -26.92 3.08 20.19
N GLU A 292 -27.97 3.27 21.00
CA GLU A 292 -29.11 4.11 20.63
C GLU A 292 -28.69 5.55 20.33
N LYS A 293 -27.73 6.09 21.09
CA LYS A 293 -27.17 7.43 20.82
C LYS A 293 -26.41 7.48 19.49
N PHE A 294 -25.69 6.42 19.16
CA PHE A 294 -25.01 6.29 17.88
C PHE A 294 -26.02 6.15 16.73
N TYR A 295 -27.02 5.28 16.86
CA TYR A 295 -28.08 5.14 15.86
C TYR A 295 -28.86 6.44 15.66
N ALA A 296 -29.15 7.18 16.75
CA ALA A 296 -29.73 8.51 16.65
C ALA A 296 -28.81 9.49 15.89
N SER A 297 -27.49 9.43 16.08
CA SER A 297 -26.52 10.23 15.33
C SER A 297 -26.50 9.88 13.83
N VAL A 298 -26.54 8.59 13.49
CA VAL A 298 -26.64 8.13 12.10
C VAL A 298 -27.96 8.57 11.48
N ARG A 299 -29.09 8.41 12.19
CA ARG A 299 -30.42 8.85 11.75
C ARG A 299 -30.41 10.33 11.43
N PHE A 300 -29.87 11.12 12.35
CA PHE A 300 -29.80 12.57 12.21
C PHE A 300 -28.96 13.04 11.02
N ARG A 301 -27.89 12.30 10.67
CA ARG A 301 -27.10 12.58 9.46
C ARG A 301 -27.76 12.09 8.17
N ALA A 302 -28.51 11.00 8.24
CA ALA A 302 -29.23 10.44 7.09
C ALA A 302 -30.51 11.22 6.76
N GLU A 303 -31.18 11.78 7.78
CA GLU A 303 -32.49 12.42 7.69
C GLU A 303 -32.47 13.58 6.69
N GLY A 304 -33.24 13.50 5.62
CA GLY A 304 -33.34 14.56 4.61
C GLY A 304 -32.20 14.62 3.59
N LEU A 305 -31.32 13.61 3.53
CA LEU A 305 -30.43 13.41 2.37
C LEU A 305 -31.24 12.87 1.19
N THR A 306 -31.40 13.68 0.15
CA THR A 306 -32.08 13.29 -1.10
C THR A 306 -31.10 12.89 -2.21
N ASP A 307 -29.85 13.33 -2.14
CA ASP A 307 -28.82 13.04 -3.13
C ASP A 307 -28.14 11.67 -2.91
N ALA A 308 -28.04 10.86 -3.96
CA ALA A 308 -27.43 9.54 -3.93
C ALA A 308 -25.92 9.61 -3.65
N LYS A 309 -25.22 10.64 -4.16
CA LYS A 309 -23.78 10.82 -3.94
C LYS A 309 -23.47 11.18 -2.48
N ALA A 310 -24.30 12.03 -1.86
CA ALA A 310 -24.21 12.35 -0.44
C ALA A 310 -24.46 11.12 0.46
N LYS A 311 -25.43 10.26 0.14
CA LYS A 311 -25.65 8.99 0.84
C LYS A 311 -24.46 8.04 0.71
N GLN A 312 -23.92 7.88 -0.50
CA GLN A 312 -22.72 7.06 -0.72
C GLN A 312 -21.52 7.55 0.09
N LYS A 313 -21.30 8.87 0.12
CA LYS A 313 -20.22 9.47 0.93
C LYS A 313 -20.41 9.20 2.42
N LEU A 314 -21.64 9.27 2.93
CA LEU A 314 -21.96 8.93 4.32
C LEU A 314 -21.61 7.47 4.64
N ILE A 315 -21.93 6.54 3.74
CA ILE A 315 -21.62 5.11 3.89
C ILE A 315 -20.11 4.86 3.89
N VAL A 316 -19.37 5.50 2.97
CA VAL A 316 -17.91 5.42 2.93
C VAL A 316 -17.31 5.95 4.24
N GLU A 317 -17.80 7.08 4.75
CA GLU A 317 -17.33 7.61 6.04
C GLU A 317 -17.67 6.67 7.20
N LEU A 318 -18.84 6.01 7.20
CA LEU A 318 -19.20 5.01 8.20
C LEU A 318 -18.28 3.80 8.09
N TYR A 319 -17.99 3.34 6.89
CA TYR A 319 -17.06 2.26 6.67
C TYR A 319 -15.67 2.58 7.25
N ASP A 320 -15.08 3.70 6.85
CA ASP A 320 -13.71 4.08 7.23
C ASP A 320 -13.56 4.41 8.71
N LYS A 321 -14.52 5.15 9.28
CA LYS A 321 -14.40 5.67 10.65
C LYS A 321 -15.01 4.75 11.70
N PHE A 322 -15.99 3.92 11.31
CA PHE A 322 -16.75 3.09 12.24
C PHE A 322 -16.46 1.61 12.02
N PHE A 323 -16.79 1.04 10.86
CA PHE A 323 -16.71 -0.42 10.66
C PHE A 323 -15.26 -0.93 10.64
N ALA A 324 -14.36 -0.22 9.95
CA ALA A 324 -12.94 -0.58 9.87
C ALA A 324 -12.25 -0.58 11.24
N ARG A 325 -12.72 0.24 12.18
CA ARG A 325 -12.19 0.32 13.54
C ARG A 325 -12.83 -0.68 14.49
N ALA A 326 -14.15 -0.85 14.43
CA ALA A 326 -14.88 -1.79 15.27
C ALA A 326 -14.51 -3.26 14.97
N PHE A 327 -14.29 -3.59 13.69
CA PHE A 327 -14.00 -4.94 13.23
C PHE A 327 -12.61 -5.03 12.60
N LYS A 328 -11.59 -4.59 13.35
CA LYS A 328 -10.20 -4.51 12.88
C LYS A 328 -9.67 -5.86 12.38
N ARG A 329 -9.97 -6.97 13.08
CA ARG A 329 -9.55 -8.33 12.68
C ARG A 329 -10.08 -8.72 11.30
N THR A 330 -11.36 -8.49 11.05
CA THR A 330 -12.03 -8.76 9.77
C THR A 330 -11.51 -7.82 8.68
N THR A 331 -11.36 -6.53 8.98
CA THR A 331 -10.88 -5.52 8.02
C THR A 331 -9.43 -5.75 7.59
N GLU A 332 -8.55 -6.10 8.53
CA GLU A 332 -7.14 -6.44 8.26
C GLU A 332 -7.00 -7.77 7.52
N LYS A 333 -7.86 -8.77 7.82
CA LYS A 333 -7.90 -10.05 7.08
C LYS A 333 -8.31 -9.88 5.61
N LEU A 334 -9.24 -8.97 5.32
CA LEU A 334 -9.94 -8.91 4.03
C LEU A 334 -9.52 -7.75 3.12
N GLY A 335 -8.82 -6.74 3.64
CA GLY A 335 -8.11 -5.76 2.82
C GLY A 335 -8.98 -4.99 1.82
N ILE A 336 -10.20 -4.61 2.21
CA ILE A 336 -11.13 -3.88 1.34
C ILE A 336 -10.53 -2.52 0.95
N VAL A 337 -10.42 -2.26 -0.36
CA VAL A 337 -9.86 -1.02 -0.91
C VAL A 337 -10.90 -0.33 -1.77
N TYR A 338 -11.14 0.96 -1.52
CA TYR A 338 -12.00 1.77 -2.38
C TYR A 338 -11.30 2.08 -3.71
N THR A 339 -11.95 1.70 -4.82
CA THR A 339 -11.46 1.96 -6.17
C THR A 339 -11.81 3.38 -6.59
N PRO A 340 -10.84 4.21 -7.04
CA PRO A 340 -11.13 5.55 -7.54
C PRO A 340 -12.14 5.54 -8.69
N VAL A 341 -13.08 6.49 -8.69
CA VAL A 341 -14.17 6.56 -9.67
C VAL A 341 -13.64 6.72 -11.09
N GLU A 342 -12.56 7.50 -11.26
CA GLU A 342 -11.91 7.73 -12.54
C GLU A 342 -11.42 6.43 -13.18
N VAL A 343 -10.92 5.48 -12.37
CA VAL A 343 -10.49 4.15 -12.83
C VAL A 343 -11.69 3.30 -13.23
N ILE A 344 -12.76 3.32 -12.43
CA ILE A 344 -13.99 2.54 -12.69
C ILE A 344 -14.64 3.02 -13.99
N ASP A 345 -14.83 4.32 -14.14
CA ASP A 345 -15.47 4.92 -15.30
C ASP A 345 -14.66 4.66 -16.57
N PHE A 346 -13.33 4.74 -16.49
CA PHE A 346 -12.45 4.40 -17.60
C PHE A 346 -12.64 2.94 -18.04
N ILE A 347 -12.69 1.99 -17.10
CA ILE A 347 -12.92 0.57 -17.41
C ILE A 347 -14.28 0.36 -18.06
N ILE A 348 -15.35 0.90 -17.48
CA ILE A 348 -16.73 0.70 -17.97
C ILE A 348 -16.87 1.23 -19.41
N ARG A 349 -16.39 2.44 -19.67
CA ARG A 349 -16.44 3.04 -21.02
C ARG A 349 -15.57 2.25 -22.01
N SER A 350 -14.39 1.81 -21.58
CA SER A 350 -13.49 0.97 -22.38
C SER A 350 -14.11 -0.38 -22.76
N VAL A 351 -14.80 -1.03 -21.84
CA VAL A 351 -15.52 -2.28 -22.14
C VAL A 351 -16.61 -2.03 -23.16
N ASN A 352 -17.38 -0.94 -23.03
CA ASN A 352 -18.41 -0.60 -24.00
C ASN A 352 -17.83 -0.31 -25.39
N ASP A 353 -16.70 0.39 -25.46
CA ASP A 353 -16.00 0.65 -26.72
C ASP A 353 -15.58 -0.66 -27.40
N VAL A 354 -14.99 -1.59 -26.65
CA VAL A 354 -14.60 -2.92 -27.14
C VAL A 354 -15.82 -3.71 -27.59
N LEU A 355 -16.92 -3.71 -26.82
CA LEU A 355 -18.15 -4.39 -27.21
C LEU A 355 -18.69 -3.89 -28.55
N ALA A 356 -18.66 -2.57 -28.75
CA ALA A 356 -19.16 -1.95 -29.96
C ALA A 356 -18.26 -2.28 -31.17
N ASP A 357 -16.95 -2.21 -31.00
CA ASP A 357 -15.99 -2.35 -32.09
C ASP A 357 -15.76 -3.83 -32.48
N GLU A 358 -15.70 -4.74 -31.50
CA GLU A 358 -15.38 -6.17 -31.73
C GLU A 358 -16.60 -7.06 -31.93
N PHE A 359 -17.74 -6.73 -31.32
CA PHE A 359 -18.92 -7.60 -31.29
C PHE A 359 -20.20 -6.92 -31.81
N GLY A 360 -20.16 -5.62 -32.13
CA GLY A 360 -21.36 -4.86 -32.54
C GLY A 360 -22.42 -4.78 -31.44
N GLN A 361 -22.02 -4.92 -30.17
CA GLN A 361 -22.89 -4.91 -28.99
C GLN A 361 -22.55 -3.74 -28.06
N THR A 362 -23.42 -3.47 -27.10
CA THR A 362 -23.19 -2.48 -26.03
C THR A 362 -23.40 -3.13 -24.68
N LEU A 363 -23.02 -2.43 -23.60
CA LEU A 363 -23.36 -2.88 -22.24
C LEU A 363 -24.87 -2.98 -22.01
N GLY A 364 -25.69 -2.24 -22.77
CA GLY A 364 -27.16 -2.28 -22.75
C GLY A 364 -27.79 -3.42 -23.58
N SER A 365 -27.04 -4.03 -24.49
CA SER A 365 -27.57 -5.06 -25.42
C SER A 365 -28.06 -6.31 -24.69
N GLN A 366 -29.26 -6.79 -25.04
CA GLN A 366 -29.85 -8.00 -24.48
C GLN A 366 -28.95 -9.23 -24.72
N GLY A 367 -28.81 -10.10 -23.72
CA GLY A 367 -27.92 -11.27 -23.73
C GLY A 367 -26.48 -10.97 -23.30
N VAL A 368 -26.10 -9.70 -23.12
CA VAL A 368 -24.80 -9.33 -22.56
C VAL A 368 -24.87 -9.35 -21.03
N HIS A 369 -24.57 -10.51 -20.44
CA HIS A 369 -24.48 -10.64 -18.99
C HIS A 369 -23.15 -10.08 -18.45
N ILE A 370 -23.24 -9.24 -17.42
CA ILE A 370 -22.14 -8.50 -16.81
C ILE A 370 -21.95 -8.99 -15.38
N LEU A 371 -20.73 -9.38 -15.01
CA LEU A 371 -20.39 -9.89 -13.68
C LEU A 371 -19.26 -9.08 -13.05
N ASP A 372 -19.49 -8.63 -11.82
CA ASP A 372 -18.46 -8.17 -10.90
C ASP A 372 -18.20 -9.25 -9.82
N PRO A 373 -17.15 -10.08 -9.97
CA PRO A 373 -16.90 -11.20 -9.07
C PRO A 373 -16.37 -10.80 -7.69
N PHE A 374 -15.99 -9.53 -7.50
CA PHE A 374 -15.37 -9.01 -6.27
C PHE A 374 -15.90 -7.60 -5.98
N THR A 375 -17.21 -7.48 -5.78
CA THR A 375 -17.87 -6.19 -5.92
C THR A 375 -17.55 -5.19 -4.82
N GLY A 376 -17.05 -5.65 -3.67
CA GLY A 376 -16.74 -4.82 -2.53
C GLY A 376 -17.98 -4.06 -2.08
N THR A 377 -17.97 -2.75 -2.30
CA THR A 377 -19.09 -1.84 -1.94
C THR A 377 -20.09 -1.61 -3.08
N GLY A 378 -20.02 -2.39 -4.17
CA GLY A 378 -20.90 -2.25 -5.33
C GLY A 378 -20.50 -1.11 -6.28
N SER A 379 -19.26 -0.61 -6.18
CA SER A 379 -18.85 0.61 -6.88
C SER A 379 -18.84 0.45 -8.42
N PHE A 380 -18.40 -0.69 -8.95
CA PHE A 380 -18.44 -0.92 -10.41
C PHE A 380 -19.89 -0.98 -10.93
N ILE A 381 -20.77 -1.69 -10.23
CA ILE A 381 -22.18 -1.83 -10.64
C ILE A 381 -22.92 -0.49 -10.53
N THR A 382 -22.73 0.26 -9.44
CA THR A 382 -23.36 1.58 -9.30
C THR A 382 -22.90 2.57 -10.37
N ARG A 383 -21.60 2.61 -10.68
CA ARG A 383 -21.07 3.45 -11.77
C ARG A 383 -21.54 2.98 -13.14
N LEU A 384 -21.74 1.68 -13.35
CA LEU A 384 -22.33 1.15 -14.58
C LEU A 384 -23.74 1.69 -14.78
N LEU A 385 -24.60 1.62 -13.77
CA LEU A 385 -25.98 2.16 -13.83
C LEU A 385 -25.98 3.68 -14.09
N GLN A 386 -25.04 4.41 -13.48
CA GLN A 386 -24.89 5.86 -13.63
C GLN A 386 -24.15 6.31 -14.91
N SER A 387 -23.59 5.37 -15.67
CA SER A 387 -22.67 5.69 -16.77
C SER A 387 -23.36 6.37 -17.97
N GLY A 388 -24.68 6.18 -18.11
CA GLY A 388 -25.43 6.57 -19.30
C GLY A 388 -25.22 5.65 -20.51
N LEU A 389 -24.54 4.50 -20.35
CA LEU A 389 -24.28 3.53 -21.43
C LEU A 389 -25.38 2.47 -21.59
N ILE A 390 -26.30 2.37 -20.63
CA ILE A 390 -27.49 1.52 -20.68
C ILE A 390 -28.68 2.46 -20.94
N ALA A 391 -29.45 2.20 -22.00
CA ALA A 391 -30.60 3.04 -22.31
C ALA A 391 -31.68 2.92 -21.20
N PRO A 392 -32.45 3.99 -20.91
CA PRO A 392 -33.49 3.95 -19.88
C PRO A 392 -34.47 2.78 -20.03
N GLU A 393 -34.83 2.42 -21.25
CA GLU A 393 -35.72 1.30 -21.59
C GLU A 393 -35.09 -0.08 -21.39
N GLU A 394 -33.76 -0.19 -21.39
CA GLU A 394 -33.00 -1.43 -21.16
C GLU A 394 -32.70 -1.64 -19.67
N MET A 395 -32.75 -0.56 -18.88
CA MET A 395 -32.25 -0.50 -17.49
C MET A 395 -32.92 -1.53 -16.58
N GLU A 396 -34.25 -1.64 -16.61
CA GLU A 396 -34.98 -2.57 -15.75
C GLU A 396 -34.62 -4.03 -16.06
N HIS A 397 -34.59 -4.40 -17.35
CA HIS A 397 -34.22 -5.76 -17.76
C HIS A 397 -32.78 -6.09 -17.33
N LYS A 398 -31.84 -5.18 -17.58
CA LYS A 398 -30.45 -5.32 -17.19
C LYS A 398 -30.30 -5.53 -15.69
N PHE A 399 -30.89 -4.64 -14.89
CA PHE A 399 -30.82 -4.68 -13.45
C PHE A 399 -31.36 -5.98 -12.85
N ARG A 400 -32.48 -6.50 -13.39
CA ARG A 400 -33.14 -7.70 -12.87
C ARG A 400 -32.48 -9.01 -13.31
N HIS A 401 -31.88 -9.05 -14.50
CA HIS A 401 -31.55 -10.33 -15.15
C HIS A 401 -30.11 -10.46 -15.66
N GLU A 402 -29.44 -9.36 -15.98
CA GLU A 402 -28.17 -9.40 -16.73
C GLU A 402 -26.99 -8.75 -16.02
N ILE A 403 -27.20 -8.14 -14.85
CA ILE A 403 -26.13 -7.58 -14.00
C ILE A 403 -25.99 -8.45 -12.75
N HIS A 404 -24.76 -8.89 -12.48
CA HIS A 404 -24.43 -9.84 -11.42
C HIS A 404 -23.26 -9.34 -10.58
N ALA A 405 -23.26 -9.67 -9.29
CA ALA A 405 -22.20 -9.27 -8.36
C ALA A 405 -21.97 -10.32 -7.28
N ASN A 406 -20.72 -10.57 -6.92
CA ASN A 406 -20.35 -11.47 -5.83
C ASN A 406 -19.51 -10.74 -4.79
N GLU A 407 -19.70 -11.09 -3.53
CA GLU A 407 -18.89 -10.61 -2.42
C GLU A 407 -18.77 -11.68 -1.33
N ILE A 408 -17.59 -11.81 -0.73
CA ILE A 408 -17.31 -12.79 0.32
C ILE A 408 -17.53 -12.19 1.73
N VAL A 409 -17.38 -10.87 1.87
CA VAL A 409 -17.50 -10.17 3.14
C VAL A 409 -18.92 -9.69 3.37
N LEU A 410 -19.58 -10.22 4.40
CA LEU A 410 -20.98 -9.91 4.75
C LEU A 410 -21.29 -8.41 4.77
N LEU A 411 -20.43 -7.62 5.44
CA LEU A 411 -20.64 -6.18 5.54
C LEU A 411 -20.55 -5.48 4.18
N ALA A 412 -19.58 -5.87 3.37
CA ALA A 412 -19.39 -5.31 2.04
C ALA A 412 -20.57 -5.70 1.12
N TYR A 413 -21.03 -6.95 1.22
CA TYR A 413 -22.22 -7.45 0.53
C TYR A 413 -23.46 -6.60 0.84
N TYR A 414 -23.73 -6.29 2.11
CA TYR A 414 -24.85 -5.42 2.48
C TYR A 414 -24.71 -4.02 1.91
N ILE A 415 -23.52 -3.42 1.98
CA ILE A 415 -23.25 -2.11 1.42
C ILE A 415 -23.46 -2.11 -0.10
N ALA A 416 -22.96 -3.13 -0.80
CA ALA A 416 -23.10 -3.27 -2.24
C ALA A 416 -24.57 -3.38 -2.66
N ALA A 417 -25.32 -4.30 -2.06
CA ALA A 417 -26.73 -4.50 -2.37
C ALA A 417 -27.52 -3.19 -2.24
N ILE A 418 -27.39 -2.52 -1.09
CA ILE A 418 -28.14 -1.28 -0.83
C ILE A 418 -27.69 -0.15 -1.77
N ASN A 419 -26.40 -0.01 -2.02
CA ASN A 419 -25.88 1.01 -2.94
C ASN A 419 -26.44 0.83 -4.35
N ILE A 420 -26.42 -0.41 -4.85
CA ILE A 420 -26.91 -0.76 -6.18
C ILE A 420 -28.42 -0.48 -6.29
N GLU A 421 -29.20 -0.93 -5.31
CA GLU A 421 -30.66 -0.67 -5.25
C GLU A 421 -30.97 0.83 -5.17
N THR A 422 -30.28 1.56 -4.29
CA THR A 422 -30.50 3.01 -4.10
C THR A 422 -30.21 3.79 -5.38
N VAL A 423 -29.13 3.45 -6.08
CA VAL A 423 -28.76 4.09 -7.35
C VAL A 423 -29.79 3.78 -8.43
N TYR A 424 -30.23 2.53 -8.55
CA TYR A 424 -31.28 2.15 -9.50
C TYR A 424 -32.57 2.94 -9.26
N HIS A 425 -33.06 2.99 -8.02
CA HIS A 425 -34.28 3.74 -7.66
C HIS A 425 -34.13 5.25 -7.86
N GLY A 426 -32.93 5.79 -7.62
CA GLY A 426 -32.63 7.19 -7.92
C GLY A 426 -32.66 7.54 -9.41
N LEU A 427 -32.43 6.57 -10.29
CA LEU A 427 -32.43 6.74 -11.75
C LEU A 427 -33.80 6.46 -12.39
N VAL A 428 -34.48 5.37 -11.98
CA VAL A 428 -35.72 4.89 -12.61
C VAL A 428 -36.98 5.41 -11.90
N GLY A 429 -36.90 5.63 -10.58
CA GLY A 429 -38.08 5.89 -9.74
C GLY A 429 -39.00 4.68 -9.61
N GLY A 430 -40.19 4.88 -9.04
CA GLY A 430 -41.20 3.83 -8.86
C GLY A 430 -41.11 3.10 -7.52
N ASP A 431 -41.72 1.91 -7.47
CA ASP A 431 -41.74 1.05 -6.29
C ASP A 431 -40.38 0.37 -6.05
N TYR A 432 -40.09 0.05 -4.80
CA TYR A 432 -38.86 -0.64 -4.43
C TYR A 432 -38.74 -2.01 -5.11
N VAL A 433 -37.58 -2.27 -5.68
CA VAL A 433 -37.17 -3.50 -6.35
C VAL A 433 -35.82 -3.94 -5.76
N PRO A 434 -35.72 -5.15 -5.19
CA PRO A 434 -34.46 -5.66 -4.68
C PRO A 434 -33.52 -6.06 -5.83
N PHE A 435 -32.21 -5.95 -5.61
CA PHE A 435 -31.21 -6.41 -6.57
C PHE A 435 -31.01 -7.92 -6.42
N GLU A 436 -31.53 -8.69 -7.38
CA GLU A 436 -31.44 -10.16 -7.37
C GLU A 436 -30.09 -10.70 -7.87
N GLY A 437 -29.29 -9.87 -8.55
CA GLY A 437 -28.01 -10.26 -9.14
C GLY A 437 -26.85 -10.41 -8.15
N ILE A 438 -27.00 -9.97 -6.88
CA ILE A 438 -25.94 -10.06 -5.87
C ILE A 438 -26.00 -11.39 -5.09
N CYS A 439 -24.83 -12.01 -4.90
CA CYS A 439 -24.61 -13.22 -4.09
C CYS A 439 -23.57 -12.99 -2.98
N LEU A 440 -23.81 -13.56 -1.80
CA LEU A 440 -22.77 -13.72 -0.78
C LEU A 440 -22.05 -15.04 -1.04
N THR A 441 -20.83 -15.00 -1.56
CA THR A 441 -20.06 -16.20 -1.92
C THR A 441 -18.57 -15.94 -2.08
N ASP A 442 -17.76 -16.98 -1.92
CA ASP A 442 -16.39 -17.00 -2.47
C ASP A 442 -16.46 -17.43 -3.94
N THR A 443 -16.23 -16.48 -4.85
CA THR A 443 -16.24 -16.70 -6.30
C THR A 443 -15.32 -17.85 -6.72
N PHE A 444 -14.19 -18.08 -6.04
CA PHE A 444 -13.29 -19.18 -6.36
C PHE A 444 -13.87 -20.53 -5.90
N GLN A 445 -14.43 -20.60 -4.69
CA GLN A 445 -14.98 -21.83 -4.11
C GLN A 445 -16.24 -22.31 -4.84
N MET A 446 -17.04 -21.39 -5.38
CA MET A 446 -18.31 -21.65 -6.09
C MET A 446 -18.19 -22.69 -7.23
N TYR A 447 -16.98 -22.90 -7.75
CA TYR A 447 -16.70 -23.80 -8.87
C TYR A 447 -15.92 -25.06 -8.48
N GLU A 448 -15.47 -25.20 -7.22
CA GLU A 448 -14.65 -26.33 -6.73
C GLU A 448 -15.49 -27.53 -6.23
N LYS A 449 -16.77 -27.32 -5.89
CA LYS A 449 -17.68 -28.38 -5.43
C LYS A 449 -19.08 -28.17 -6.02
N GLY A 450 -19.81 -29.27 -6.22
CA GLY A 450 -21.25 -29.21 -6.49
C GLY A 450 -22.01 -28.84 -5.21
N ASP A 451 -22.75 -27.73 -5.22
CA ASP A 451 -23.56 -27.26 -4.09
C ASP A 451 -24.33 -28.40 -3.41
N LEU A 452 -24.13 -28.53 -2.10
CA LEU A 452 -24.98 -29.36 -1.26
C LEU A 452 -26.36 -28.68 -1.09
N VAL A 453 -27.34 -29.42 -0.58
CA VAL A 453 -28.70 -28.92 -0.39
C VAL A 453 -28.70 -27.83 0.69
N ALA A 454 -28.98 -26.58 0.30
CA ALA A 454 -29.09 -25.43 1.21
C ALA A 454 -30.38 -25.49 2.05
N GLN A 455 -30.25 -25.38 3.38
CA GLN A 455 -31.38 -25.44 4.32
C GLN A 455 -31.67 -24.09 4.99
N ILE A 456 -30.69 -23.19 5.10
CA ILE A 456 -30.75 -21.94 5.88
C ILE A 456 -30.79 -20.70 4.97
N MET A 457 -30.07 -20.70 3.85
CA MET A 457 -29.97 -19.64 2.84
C MET A 457 -30.35 -20.15 1.43
N PRO A 458 -31.56 -20.74 1.23
CA PRO A 458 -31.97 -21.32 -0.05
C PRO A 458 -31.97 -20.28 -1.18
N ASP A 459 -32.46 -19.07 -0.93
CA ASP A 459 -32.50 -17.98 -1.91
C ASP A 459 -31.10 -17.55 -2.39
N ASN A 460 -30.10 -17.47 -1.49
CA ASN A 460 -28.72 -17.15 -1.87
C ASN A 460 -28.15 -18.26 -2.74
N SER A 461 -28.37 -19.51 -2.34
CA SER A 461 -27.93 -20.69 -3.09
C SER A 461 -28.59 -20.80 -4.47
N GLU A 462 -29.87 -20.46 -4.61
CA GLU A 462 -30.54 -20.41 -5.91
C GLU A 462 -29.97 -19.33 -6.83
N ARG A 463 -29.65 -18.15 -6.29
CA ARG A 463 -28.97 -17.08 -7.05
C ARG A 463 -27.60 -17.53 -7.55
N ARG A 464 -26.82 -18.20 -6.71
CA ARG A 464 -25.51 -18.79 -7.08
C ARG A 464 -25.66 -19.81 -8.21
N LYS A 465 -26.58 -20.77 -8.08
CA LYS A 465 -26.85 -21.79 -9.11
C LYS A 465 -27.22 -21.16 -10.45
N ARG A 466 -28.15 -20.18 -10.42
CA ARG A 466 -28.57 -19.43 -11.61
C ARG A 466 -27.37 -18.74 -12.26
N GLN A 467 -26.58 -17.99 -11.50
CA GLN A 467 -25.41 -17.26 -12.02
C GLN A 467 -24.36 -18.19 -12.66
N ARG A 468 -24.16 -19.40 -12.10
CA ARG A 468 -23.21 -20.38 -12.63
C ARG A 468 -23.57 -20.85 -14.04
N GLU A 469 -24.85 -20.95 -14.34
CA GLU A 469 -25.38 -21.45 -15.61
C GLU A 469 -25.42 -20.37 -16.72
N LEU A 470 -25.22 -19.10 -16.37
CA LEU A 470 -25.28 -17.99 -17.33
C LEU A 470 -24.07 -17.93 -18.27
N ASP A 471 -24.31 -17.51 -19.50
CA ASP A 471 -23.28 -17.14 -20.46
C ASP A 471 -22.79 -15.71 -20.18
N ILE A 472 -21.68 -15.58 -19.44
CA ILE A 472 -21.13 -14.28 -19.01
C ILE A 472 -20.26 -13.71 -20.12
N ARG A 473 -20.63 -12.52 -20.63
CA ARG A 473 -19.93 -11.84 -21.72
C ARG A 473 -18.99 -10.73 -21.26
N VAL A 474 -19.23 -10.18 -20.07
CA VAL A 474 -18.40 -9.15 -19.47
C VAL A 474 -18.07 -9.52 -18.03
N ILE A 475 -16.79 -9.55 -17.71
CA ILE A 475 -16.32 -9.64 -16.33
C ILE A 475 -15.49 -8.39 -16.05
N MET A 476 -15.85 -7.62 -15.01
CA MET A 476 -15.08 -6.43 -14.63
C MET A 476 -15.02 -6.23 -13.13
N GLY A 477 -13.96 -5.59 -12.63
CA GLY A 477 -13.84 -5.32 -11.19
C GLY A 477 -12.42 -5.02 -10.71
N ASN A 478 -12.26 -5.05 -9.39
CA ASN A 478 -10.97 -4.91 -8.70
C ASN A 478 -10.73 -6.14 -7.79
N PRO A 479 -10.08 -7.21 -8.29
CA PRO A 479 -9.86 -8.42 -7.51
C PRO A 479 -8.91 -8.18 -6.32
N PRO A 480 -8.97 -9.02 -5.27
CA PRO A 480 -8.11 -8.88 -4.09
C PRO A 480 -6.62 -9.15 -4.39
N TYR A 481 -5.72 -8.44 -3.69
CA TYR A 481 -4.26 -8.59 -3.84
C TYR A 481 -3.66 -9.26 -2.61
N ALA A 482 -3.39 -10.56 -2.66
CA ALA A 482 -2.86 -11.31 -1.53
C ALA A 482 -2.04 -12.53 -1.98
N VAL A 483 -0.75 -12.51 -1.66
CA VAL A 483 0.22 -13.56 -2.05
C VAL A 483 0.04 -14.85 -1.23
N ALA A 484 -0.70 -14.82 -0.11
CA ALA A 484 -0.85 -15.96 0.78
C ALA A 484 -2.07 -15.82 1.69
N HIS A 485 -3.22 -16.31 1.23
CA HIS A 485 -4.23 -16.85 2.14
C HIS A 485 -4.13 -18.37 2.12
N HIS A 486 -4.28 -19.00 3.29
CA HIS A 486 -4.22 -20.45 3.50
C HIS A 486 -5.44 -21.20 2.93
N ILE A 487 -6.03 -20.68 1.85
CA ILE A 487 -7.18 -21.30 1.19
C ILE A 487 -6.67 -21.88 -0.12
N ASP A 488 -6.72 -23.21 -0.17
CA ASP A 488 -6.40 -24.00 -1.35
C ASP A 488 -7.66 -24.05 -2.23
N TYR A 489 -7.51 -23.77 -3.52
CA TYR A 489 -8.56 -23.93 -4.53
C TYR A 489 -8.06 -24.97 -5.54
N PRO A 490 -8.20 -26.28 -5.26
CA PRO A 490 -7.50 -27.33 -6.00
C PRO A 490 -7.68 -27.30 -7.52
N GLU A 491 -8.90 -27.08 -8.02
CA GLU A 491 -9.18 -27.03 -9.45
C GLU A 491 -8.60 -25.75 -10.08
N LEU A 492 -8.84 -24.58 -9.48
CA LEU A 492 -8.30 -23.31 -9.97
C LEU A 492 -6.76 -23.28 -9.92
N ASP A 493 -6.17 -23.77 -8.83
CA ASP A 493 -4.73 -23.84 -8.66
C ASP A 493 -4.10 -24.88 -9.62
N ALA A 494 -4.82 -25.97 -9.94
CA ALA A 494 -4.43 -26.89 -11.00
C ALA A 494 -4.44 -26.20 -12.37
N ARG A 495 -5.46 -25.39 -12.68
CA ARG A 495 -5.51 -24.59 -13.93
C ARG A 495 -4.33 -23.62 -14.03
N ILE A 496 -3.94 -22.95 -12.94
CA ILE A 496 -2.72 -22.13 -12.89
C ILE A 496 -1.48 -23.00 -13.13
N GLY A 497 -1.44 -24.18 -12.52
CA GLY A 497 -0.40 -25.20 -12.69
C GLY A 497 -0.18 -25.59 -14.15
N GLU A 498 -1.25 -25.94 -14.84
CA GLU A 498 -1.29 -26.42 -16.23
C GLU A 498 -1.00 -25.31 -17.25
N THR A 499 -1.40 -24.07 -16.96
CA THR A 499 -1.28 -22.95 -17.91
C THR A 499 -0.07 -22.07 -17.61
N PHE A 500 -0.13 -21.28 -16.54
CA PHE A 500 0.86 -20.26 -16.22
C PHE A 500 2.15 -20.88 -15.68
N ALA A 501 2.05 -21.76 -14.69
CA ALA A 501 3.21 -22.31 -14.01
C ALA A 501 3.97 -23.29 -14.90
N ALA A 502 3.29 -24.15 -15.68
CA ALA A 502 3.92 -25.09 -16.59
C ALA A 502 4.87 -24.42 -17.59
N ARG A 503 4.49 -23.24 -18.09
CA ARG A 503 5.26 -22.47 -19.08
C ARG A 503 6.27 -21.49 -18.47
N SER A 504 6.26 -21.30 -17.15
CA SER A 504 7.21 -20.43 -16.47
C SER A 504 8.57 -21.10 -16.30
N THR A 505 9.62 -20.36 -16.63
CA THR A 505 11.01 -20.77 -16.43
C THR A 505 11.49 -20.55 -14.99
N ALA A 506 10.78 -19.79 -14.16
CA ALA A 506 11.19 -19.49 -12.79
C ALA A 506 11.26 -20.75 -11.90
N THR A 507 12.17 -20.76 -10.92
CA THR A 507 12.26 -21.88 -9.94
C THR A 507 11.18 -21.78 -8.87
N ASN A 508 10.99 -20.58 -8.33
CA ASN A 508 9.95 -20.30 -7.36
C ASN A 508 8.73 -19.74 -8.10
N LYS A 509 7.63 -20.50 -8.09
CA LYS A 509 6.39 -20.18 -8.80
C LYS A 509 5.26 -19.76 -7.85
N ASN A 510 5.54 -19.62 -6.55
CA ASN A 510 4.51 -19.33 -5.55
C ASN A 510 3.78 -18.02 -5.83
N ALA A 511 4.48 -17.03 -6.40
CA ALA A 511 3.87 -15.73 -6.75
C ALA A 511 2.76 -15.84 -7.81
N LEU A 512 2.70 -16.93 -8.58
CA LEU A 512 1.63 -17.18 -9.56
C LEU A 512 0.28 -17.53 -8.91
N TYR A 513 0.27 -17.83 -7.61
CA TYR A 513 -0.94 -18.21 -6.87
C TYR A 513 -1.48 -17.05 -6.02
N ASP A 514 -1.04 -15.82 -6.28
CA ASP A 514 -1.63 -14.61 -5.69
C ASP A 514 -3.10 -14.48 -6.13
N SER A 515 -3.97 -14.03 -5.24
CA SER A 515 -5.42 -13.90 -5.47
C SER A 515 -5.78 -13.13 -6.74
N TYR A 516 -5.02 -12.11 -7.14
CA TYR A 516 -5.33 -11.38 -8.39
C TYR A 516 -4.97 -12.19 -9.65
N ILE A 517 -3.98 -13.09 -9.58
CA ILE A 517 -3.66 -14.00 -10.69
C ILE A 517 -4.68 -15.13 -10.73
N ARG A 518 -5.12 -15.65 -9.58
CA ARG A 518 -6.29 -16.53 -9.47
C ARG A 518 -7.53 -15.91 -10.10
N ALA A 519 -7.79 -14.61 -9.84
CA ALA A 519 -8.88 -13.88 -10.48
C ALA A 519 -8.74 -13.75 -12.00
N ILE A 520 -7.53 -13.52 -12.52
CA ILE A 520 -7.28 -13.47 -13.96
C ILE A 520 -7.50 -14.86 -14.59
N ARG A 521 -6.96 -15.92 -13.99
CA ARG A 521 -7.15 -17.30 -14.49
C ARG A 521 -8.61 -17.72 -14.45
N TRP A 522 -9.27 -17.49 -13.32
CA TRP A 522 -10.69 -17.79 -13.14
C TRP A 522 -11.54 -16.99 -14.13
N GLY A 523 -11.30 -15.69 -14.29
CA GLY A 523 -12.03 -14.84 -15.22
C GLY A 523 -11.83 -15.27 -16.68
N ALA A 524 -10.60 -15.64 -17.05
CA ALA A 524 -10.29 -16.16 -18.37
C ALA A 524 -11.00 -17.49 -18.67
N ASP A 525 -11.12 -18.38 -17.68
CA ASP A 525 -11.86 -19.64 -17.80
C ASP A 525 -13.40 -19.39 -17.81
N ARG A 526 -13.91 -18.50 -16.96
CA ARG A 526 -15.34 -18.18 -16.83
C ARG A 526 -15.94 -17.50 -18.06
N LEU A 527 -15.13 -16.74 -18.79
CA LEU A 527 -15.51 -16.03 -20.02
C LEU A 527 -15.71 -16.98 -21.22
N GLY A 528 -15.23 -18.22 -21.14
CA GLY A 528 -15.29 -19.16 -22.27
C GLY A 528 -14.49 -18.67 -23.48
N ASP A 529 -15.10 -18.68 -24.66
CA ASP A 529 -14.44 -18.35 -25.94
C ASP A 529 -14.73 -16.94 -26.46
N SER A 530 -15.65 -16.20 -25.85
CA SER A 530 -16.09 -14.90 -26.37
C SER A 530 -16.55 -13.93 -25.29
N GLY A 531 -15.92 -12.76 -25.24
CA GLY A 531 -16.28 -11.66 -24.35
C GLY A 531 -15.09 -10.80 -23.93
N VAL A 532 -15.30 -9.99 -22.88
CA VAL A 532 -14.32 -9.05 -22.34
C VAL A 532 -14.09 -9.27 -20.84
N LEU A 533 -12.83 -9.42 -20.45
CA LEU A 533 -12.37 -9.42 -19.06
C LEU A 533 -11.59 -8.13 -18.77
N ALA A 534 -12.06 -7.30 -17.83
CA ALA A 534 -11.48 -5.99 -17.56
C ALA A 534 -11.22 -5.77 -16.06
N TYR A 535 -9.95 -5.74 -15.65
CA TYR A 535 -9.59 -5.57 -14.25
C TYR A 535 -8.63 -4.40 -14.00
N VAL A 536 -8.72 -3.83 -12.80
CA VAL A 536 -7.61 -3.09 -12.18
C VAL A 536 -6.89 -4.01 -11.20
N THR A 537 -5.60 -4.30 -11.44
CA THR A 537 -4.83 -5.27 -10.64
C THR A 537 -3.45 -4.77 -10.26
N ASN A 538 -2.77 -5.54 -9.40
CA ASN A 538 -1.32 -5.43 -9.24
C ASN A 538 -0.63 -5.70 -10.59
N GLY A 539 0.15 -4.74 -11.08
CA GLY A 539 0.85 -4.80 -12.37
C GLY A 539 2.16 -5.58 -12.37
N GLY A 540 2.58 -6.18 -11.24
CA GLY A 540 3.87 -6.85 -11.15
C GLY A 540 4.07 -7.97 -12.17
N TRP A 541 3.01 -8.65 -12.59
CA TRP A 541 3.07 -9.74 -13.57
C TRP A 541 3.48 -9.30 -14.99
N VAL A 542 3.34 -8.02 -15.33
CA VAL A 542 3.69 -7.50 -16.68
C VAL A 542 5.19 -7.62 -16.95
N GLU A 543 6.02 -7.54 -15.89
CA GLU A 543 7.48 -7.58 -16.01
C GLU A 543 8.13 -8.72 -15.20
N ALA A 544 7.43 -9.33 -14.25
CA ALA A 544 8.04 -10.31 -13.34
C ALA A 544 8.55 -11.55 -14.08
N ASN A 545 9.74 -12.02 -13.69
CA ASN A 545 10.35 -13.25 -14.21
C ASN A 545 9.50 -14.50 -13.93
N THR A 546 8.70 -14.50 -12.86
CA THR A 546 7.82 -15.62 -12.52
C THR A 546 6.56 -15.69 -13.38
N ALA A 547 6.20 -14.60 -14.06
CA ALA A 547 4.98 -14.46 -14.84
C ALA A 547 5.22 -14.57 -16.36
N ASP A 548 6.40 -15.00 -16.78
CA ASP A 548 6.73 -15.30 -18.18
C ASP A 548 5.76 -16.33 -18.79
N GLY A 549 5.49 -17.42 -18.08
CA GLY A 549 4.51 -18.43 -18.50
C GLY A 549 3.08 -17.89 -18.55
N MET A 550 2.72 -17.00 -17.61
CA MET A 550 1.42 -16.32 -17.61
C MET A 550 1.25 -15.43 -18.84
N ARG A 551 2.24 -14.57 -19.14
CA ARG A 551 2.23 -13.68 -20.31
C ARG A 551 2.10 -14.46 -21.62
N LYS A 552 2.82 -15.58 -21.76
CA LYS A 552 2.71 -16.46 -22.93
C LYS A 552 1.31 -17.05 -23.07
N SER A 553 0.73 -17.58 -21.98
CA SER A 553 -0.62 -18.16 -22.03
C SER A 553 -1.69 -17.13 -22.33
N LEU A 554 -1.60 -15.94 -21.74
CA LEU A 554 -2.55 -14.87 -22.03
C LEU A 554 -2.47 -14.41 -23.49
N ALA A 555 -1.27 -14.29 -24.06
CA ALA A 555 -1.11 -13.96 -25.48
C ALA A 555 -1.74 -15.02 -26.43
N ASP A 556 -1.70 -16.30 -26.07
CA ASP A 556 -2.30 -17.38 -26.88
C ASP A 556 -3.84 -17.45 -26.73
N GLU A 557 -4.34 -17.17 -25.53
CA GLU A 557 -5.76 -17.32 -25.18
C GLU A 557 -6.64 -16.14 -25.61
N PHE A 558 -6.07 -14.94 -25.71
CA PHE A 558 -6.80 -13.72 -26.01
C PHE A 558 -6.47 -13.19 -27.40
N SER A 559 -7.48 -12.66 -28.09
CA SER A 559 -7.30 -12.00 -29.39
C SER A 559 -6.53 -10.70 -29.26
N SER A 560 -6.93 -9.85 -28.30
CA SER A 560 -6.32 -8.56 -28.00
C SER A 560 -6.19 -8.35 -26.49
N ILE A 561 -5.12 -7.68 -26.06
CA ILE A 561 -4.83 -7.33 -24.67
C ILE A 561 -4.40 -5.86 -24.61
N PHE A 562 -5.13 -5.05 -23.85
CA PHE A 562 -4.77 -3.65 -23.59
C PHE A 562 -4.29 -3.50 -22.16
N VAL A 563 -3.08 -2.99 -21.97
CA VAL A 563 -2.43 -2.78 -20.67
C VAL A 563 -2.15 -1.29 -20.48
N PHE A 564 -2.94 -0.64 -19.63
CA PHE A 564 -2.70 0.73 -19.19
C PHE A 564 -2.00 0.72 -17.83
N HIS A 565 -0.69 0.98 -17.83
CA HIS A 565 0.17 0.89 -16.67
C HIS A 565 0.20 2.21 -15.88
N LEU A 566 -0.40 2.18 -14.69
CA LEU A 566 -0.57 3.35 -13.80
C LEU A 566 0.60 3.55 -12.83
N ARG A 567 1.59 2.65 -12.84
CA ARG A 567 2.78 2.69 -11.99
C ARG A 567 2.42 2.70 -10.49
N GLY A 568 3.23 3.36 -9.66
CA GLY A 568 2.97 3.54 -8.23
C GLY A 568 3.62 2.49 -7.32
N ASN A 569 4.64 1.76 -7.80
CA ASN A 569 5.35 0.77 -7.01
C ASN A 569 6.20 1.39 -5.89
N GLN A 570 5.61 1.53 -4.71
CA GLN A 570 6.26 2.05 -3.50
C GLN A 570 6.90 0.95 -2.63
N ARG A 571 7.12 -0.25 -3.20
CA ARG A 571 8.07 -1.23 -2.63
C ARG A 571 9.49 -1.04 -3.18
N THR A 572 9.69 -0.05 -4.04
CA THR A 572 10.99 0.45 -4.50
C THR A 572 11.49 1.60 -3.60
N SER A 573 12.70 2.07 -3.84
CA SER A 573 13.31 3.19 -3.12
C SER A 573 14.14 4.08 -4.04
N GLY A 574 14.54 5.26 -3.56
CA GLY A 574 15.42 6.15 -4.31
C GLY A 574 14.76 6.69 -5.58
N GLU A 575 15.53 6.75 -6.67
CA GLU A 575 15.08 7.30 -7.95
C GLU A 575 13.91 6.54 -8.56
N THR A 576 13.93 5.20 -8.49
CA THR A 576 12.85 4.36 -9.01
C THR A 576 11.51 4.69 -8.34
N SER A 577 11.50 4.87 -7.02
CA SER A 577 10.29 5.26 -6.26
C SER A 577 9.78 6.65 -6.63
N ARG A 578 10.68 7.59 -6.97
CA ARG A 578 10.31 8.93 -7.46
C ARG A 578 9.66 8.86 -8.84
N ARG A 579 10.24 8.09 -9.77
CA ARG A 579 9.66 7.86 -11.10
C ARG A 579 8.28 7.22 -10.99
N GLU A 580 8.15 6.14 -10.21
CA GLU A 580 6.87 5.44 -9.99
C GLU A 580 5.74 6.38 -9.52
N GLY A 581 6.08 7.43 -8.76
CA GLY A 581 5.14 8.48 -8.38
C GLY A 581 4.06 8.04 -7.39
N GLY A 582 2.93 8.73 -7.43
CA GLY A 582 1.79 8.54 -6.53
C GLY A 582 1.12 7.17 -6.67
N LYS A 583 0.60 6.65 -5.56
CA LYS A 583 -0.13 5.38 -5.49
C LYS A 583 -1.61 5.61 -5.79
N ILE A 584 -2.17 4.90 -6.77
CA ILE A 584 -3.59 5.01 -7.17
C ILE A 584 -4.54 4.75 -5.98
N PHE A 585 -4.24 3.74 -5.17
CA PHE A 585 -5.02 3.39 -3.97
C PHE A 585 -4.51 4.03 -2.67
N GLY A 586 -3.64 5.05 -2.75
CA GLY A 586 -3.14 5.75 -1.56
C GLY A 586 -2.48 4.83 -0.54
N GLY A 587 -3.02 4.77 0.69
CA GLY A 587 -2.55 3.88 1.75
C GLY A 587 -2.87 2.39 1.53
N GLY A 588 -3.88 2.07 0.71
CA GLY A 588 -4.41 0.72 0.55
C GLY A 588 -3.51 -0.24 -0.24
N SER A 589 -2.62 0.26 -1.10
CA SER A 589 -1.67 -0.59 -1.84
C SER A 589 -0.35 0.13 -2.10
N ARG A 590 0.75 -0.63 -2.05
CA ARG A 590 2.12 -0.19 -2.45
C ARG A 590 2.57 -0.84 -3.75
N ALA A 591 1.72 -1.64 -4.39
CA ALA A 591 2.02 -2.32 -5.64
C ALA A 591 1.97 -1.35 -6.84
N PRO A 592 2.67 -1.65 -7.95
CA PRO A 592 2.32 -1.04 -9.24
C PRO A 592 0.89 -1.44 -9.60
N ILE A 593 0.13 -0.53 -10.21
CA ILE A 593 -1.25 -0.79 -10.62
C ILE A 593 -1.35 -0.74 -12.14
N VAL A 594 -2.13 -1.67 -12.71
CA VAL A 594 -2.46 -1.71 -14.14
C VAL A 594 -3.97 -1.83 -14.31
N ILE A 595 -4.52 -1.16 -15.32
CA ILE A 595 -5.83 -1.47 -15.89
C ILE A 595 -5.57 -2.38 -17.08
N THR A 596 -6.18 -3.57 -17.10
CA THR A 596 -5.99 -4.52 -18.20
C THR A 596 -7.34 -4.97 -18.75
N LEU A 597 -7.50 -4.90 -20.07
CA LEU A 597 -8.61 -5.50 -20.79
C LEU A 597 -8.09 -6.66 -21.63
N PHE A 598 -8.69 -7.84 -21.45
CA PHE A 598 -8.43 -9.04 -22.21
C PHE A 598 -9.67 -9.39 -23.05
N ILE A 599 -9.50 -9.53 -24.36
CA ILE A 599 -10.60 -9.72 -25.31
C ILE A 599 -10.50 -11.10 -25.93
N LYS A 600 -11.56 -11.90 -25.82
CA LYS A 600 -11.72 -13.14 -26.58
C LYS A 600 -12.72 -12.89 -27.70
N ASN A 601 -12.24 -12.90 -28.93
CA ASN A 601 -13.08 -12.83 -30.12
C ASN A 601 -12.79 -14.06 -31.01
N PRO A 602 -13.72 -15.01 -31.14
CA PRO A 602 -13.52 -16.20 -31.96
C PRO A 602 -13.45 -15.88 -33.46
N GLU A 603 -13.96 -14.72 -33.89
CA GLU A 603 -13.90 -14.26 -35.28
C GLU A 603 -12.63 -13.47 -35.61
N ALA A 604 -11.78 -13.17 -34.61
CA ALA A 604 -10.53 -12.45 -34.84
C ALA A 604 -9.56 -13.25 -35.72
N THR A 605 -9.00 -12.58 -36.74
CA THR A 605 -8.04 -13.17 -37.69
C THR A 605 -6.65 -13.39 -37.10
N GLU A 606 -6.30 -12.62 -36.08
CA GLU A 606 -5.04 -12.65 -35.38
C GLU A 606 -5.29 -12.76 -33.87
N ARG A 607 -4.38 -13.41 -33.15
CA ARG A 607 -4.42 -13.56 -31.69
C ARG A 607 -3.15 -12.99 -31.07
N GLY A 608 -3.25 -12.61 -29.80
CA GLY A 608 -2.12 -12.11 -29.03
C GLY A 608 -1.66 -10.71 -29.41
N LYS A 609 -2.56 -9.83 -29.88
CA LYS A 609 -2.24 -8.40 -30.06
C LYS A 609 -2.14 -7.72 -28.70
N ILE A 610 -0.99 -7.12 -28.41
CA ILE A 610 -0.73 -6.51 -27.09
C ILE A 610 -0.48 -5.03 -27.27
N PHE A 611 -1.32 -4.22 -26.65
CA PHE A 611 -1.22 -2.77 -26.63
C PHE A 611 -0.84 -2.31 -25.24
N PHE A 612 0.25 -1.57 -25.11
CA PHE A 612 0.77 -1.08 -23.85
C PHE A 612 0.83 0.44 -23.83
N HIS A 613 0.41 1.04 -22.72
CA HIS A 613 0.57 2.47 -22.45
C HIS A 613 1.08 2.69 -21.01
N ASP A 614 2.09 3.52 -20.83
CA ASP A 614 2.58 3.98 -19.51
C ASP A 614 2.05 5.37 -19.22
N ILE A 615 1.42 5.56 -18.06
CA ILE A 615 0.87 6.86 -17.63
C ILE A 615 1.93 7.96 -17.49
N GLY A 616 3.19 7.60 -17.24
CA GLY A 616 4.33 8.52 -17.15
C GLY A 616 5.06 8.56 -15.79
N ASP A 617 6.27 9.12 -15.81
CA ASP A 617 7.15 9.28 -14.65
C ASP A 617 6.78 10.50 -13.79
N TYR A 618 7.07 10.42 -12.48
CA TYR A 618 7.01 11.50 -11.49
C TYR A 618 5.63 12.11 -11.18
N LEU A 619 4.56 11.50 -11.70
CA LEU A 619 3.20 11.97 -11.45
C LEU A 619 2.75 11.63 -10.03
N ASN A 620 2.14 12.58 -9.33
CA ASN A 620 1.42 12.32 -8.09
C ASN A 620 0.09 11.58 -8.36
N ARG A 621 -0.66 11.21 -7.31
CA ARG A 621 -1.88 10.38 -7.48
C ARG A 621 -2.95 11.15 -8.26
N GLU A 622 -3.15 12.41 -7.91
CA GLU A 622 -4.20 13.27 -8.43
C GLU A 622 -3.96 13.61 -9.91
N GLU A 623 -2.70 13.86 -10.29
CA GLU A 623 -2.29 14.01 -11.70
C GLU A 623 -2.56 12.76 -12.52
N LYS A 624 -2.35 11.56 -11.94
CA LYS A 624 -2.68 10.30 -12.61
C LYS A 624 -4.18 10.14 -12.82
N LEU A 625 -4.98 10.42 -11.79
CA LEU A 625 -6.45 10.32 -11.88
C LEU A 625 -7.01 11.31 -12.91
N GLN A 626 -6.51 12.55 -12.95
CA GLN A 626 -6.87 13.54 -13.97
C GLN A 626 -6.53 13.08 -15.39
N ARG A 627 -5.40 12.41 -15.60
CA ARG A 627 -5.06 11.85 -16.92
C ARG A 627 -6.01 10.72 -17.32
N ILE A 628 -6.34 9.82 -16.39
CA ILE A 628 -7.30 8.72 -16.64
C ILE A 628 -8.66 9.29 -17.02
N GLU A 629 -9.14 10.31 -16.28
CA GLU A 629 -10.39 11.01 -16.59
C GLU A 629 -10.34 11.70 -17.97
N ALA A 630 -9.23 12.38 -18.28
CA ALA A 630 -9.05 13.06 -19.56
C ALA A 630 -9.02 12.09 -20.76
N PHE A 631 -8.44 10.91 -20.61
CA PHE A 631 -8.50 9.87 -21.63
C PHE A 631 -9.91 9.29 -21.78
N GLY A 632 -10.65 9.13 -20.68
CA GLY A 632 -12.05 8.67 -20.68
C GLY A 632 -12.26 7.19 -21.01
N SER A 633 -11.58 6.63 -22.01
CA SER A 633 -11.63 5.22 -22.43
C SER A 633 -10.43 4.82 -23.29
N LEU A 634 -10.39 3.57 -23.78
CA LEU A 634 -9.38 3.12 -24.76
C LEU A 634 -9.38 3.97 -26.04
N LYS A 635 -10.54 4.44 -26.50
CA LYS A 635 -10.65 5.30 -27.70
C LYS A 635 -9.94 6.63 -27.49
N GLY A 636 -10.13 7.29 -26.33
CA GLY A 636 -9.41 8.54 -26.06
C GLY A 636 -7.90 8.35 -25.92
N LEU A 637 -7.43 7.18 -25.47
CA LEU A 637 -6.00 6.82 -25.55
C LEU A 637 -5.53 6.61 -26.99
N ALA A 638 -6.35 5.98 -27.84
CA ALA A 638 -6.02 5.78 -29.26
C ALA A 638 -6.00 7.11 -30.03
N ASP A 639 -6.96 8.01 -29.78
CA ASP A 639 -7.02 9.34 -30.36
C ASP A 639 -5.80 10.21 -29.97
N ALA A 640 -5.22 9.94 -28.80
CA ALA A 640 -4.00 10.58 -28.32
C ALA A 640 -2.71 9.87 -28.78
N ASP A 641 -2.79 8.89 -29.68
CA ASP A 641 -1.68 8.04 -30.14
C ASP A 641 -0.89 7.42 -28.98
N GLY A 642 -1.61 7.02 -27.92
CA GLY A 642 -1.02 6.54 -26.68
C GLY A 642 -0.58 5.08 -26.72
N TRP A 643 -1.12 4.26 -27.62
CA TRP A 643 -0.87 2.82 -27.63
C TRP A 643 0.43 2.46 -28.33
N LYS A 644 1.27 1.70 -27.63
CA LYS A 644 2.41 1.02 -28.22
C LYS A 644 2.07 -0.47 -28.40
N GLU A 645 2.09 -0.94 -29.64
CA GLU A 645 2.01 -2.38 -29.91
C GLU A 645 3.30 -3.09 -29.47
N ILE A 646 3.14 -4.21 -28.79
CA ILE A 646 4.21 -5.02 -28.23
C ILE A 646 4.18 -6.40 -28.87
N ALA A 647 5.27 -6.79 -29.53
CA ALA A 647 5.51 -8.17 -29.95
C ALA A 647 6.27 -8.90 -28.82
N PRO A 648 5.69 -9.92 -28.15
CA PRO A 648 6.42 -10.71 -27.16
C PRO A 648 7.69 -11.33 -27.73
N ASP A 649 8.77 -11.35 -26.95
CA ASP A 649 9.97 -12.10 -27.31
C ASP A 649 9.84 -13.61 -27.01
N GLU A 650 10.84 -14.41 -27.39
CA GLU A 650 10.86 -15.86 -27.14
C GLU A 650 10.83 -16.24 -25.66
N HIS A 651 11.24 -15.32 -24.77
CA HIS A 651 11.18 -15.50 -23.32
C HIS A 651 9.80 -15.17 -22.75
N GLY A 652 8.89 -14.61 -23.56
CA GLY A 652 7.57 -14.16 -23.13
C GLY A 652 7.60 -12.79 -22.48
N ASP A 653 8.64 -11.99 -22.74
CA ASP A 653 8.78 -10.66 -22.20
C ASP A 653 8.10 -9.62 -23.09
N TRP A 654 7.24 -8.81 -22.49
CA TRP A 654 6.55 -7.72 -23.17
C TRP A 654 7.35 -6.42 -23.10
N LEU A 655 7.98 -6.17 -21.94
CA LEU A 655 8.79 -4.99 -21.69
C LEU A 655 10.22 -5.41 -21.34
N LYS A 656 11.18 -4.50 -21.54
CA LYS A 656 12.60 -4.70 -21.21
C LYS A 656 13.15 -5.99 -21.84
N GLN A 657 12.90 -6.17 -23.14
CA GLN A 657 13.24 -7.40 -23.85
C GLN A 657 14.75 -7.60 -23.87
N ARG A 658 15.16 -8.87 -23.86
CA ARG A 658 16.56 -9.27 -23.67
C ARG A 658 17.34 -9.13 -24.97
N ASP A 659 18.63 -8.80 -24.86
CA ASP A 659 19.56 -8.93 -25.99
C ASP A 659 19.95 -10.39 -26.17
N ALA A 660 19.63 -10.97 -27.32
CA ALA A 660 19.95 -12.35 -27.67
C ALA A 660 21.47 -12.62 -27.74
N GLY A 661 22.27 -11.60 -28.05
CA GLY A 661 23.73 -11.70 -28.09
C GLY A 661 24.35 -12.03 -26.73
N PHE A 662 23.63 -11.75 -25.63
CA PHE A 662 24.07 -12.09 -24.28
C PHE A 662 24.28 -13.60 -24.08
N ALA A 663 23.47 -14.43 -24.76
CA ALA A 663 23.55 -15.89 -24.68
C ALA A 663 24.86 -16.45 -25.24
N ASN A 664 25.59 -15.69 -26.08
CA ASN A 664 26.89 -16.09 -26.61
C ASN A 664 28.01 -16.08 -25.55
N PHE A 665 27.79 -15.40 -24.42
CA PHE A 665 28.75 -15.33 -23.33
C PHE A 665 28.60 -16.51 -22.37
N MET A 666 29.72 -16.91 -21.75
CA MET A 666 29.74 -18.03 -20.80
C MET A 666 28.94 -17.66 -19.54
N ALA A 667 28.01 -18.52 -19.13
CA ALA A 667 27.20 -18.29 -17.92
C ALA A 667 28.08 -18.25 -16.66
N ILE A 668 27.86 -17.27 -15.77
CA ILE A 668 28.59 -17.21 -14.51
C ILE A 668 28.34 -18.47 -13.64
N GLY A 669 27.13 -19.00 -13.69
CA GLY A 669 26.72 -20.22 -13.02
C GLY A 669 25.35 -20.68 -13.49
N ASP A 670 25.15 -21.99 -13.53
CA ASP A 670 23.90 -22.66 -13.87
C ASP A 670 23.73 -23.90 -12.98
N LYS A 671 22.47 -24.27 -12.70
CA LYS A 671 22.10 -25.46 -11.92
C LYS A 671 21.11 -26.36 -12.65
N ARG A 672 20.83 -26.10 -13.94
CA ARG A 672 19.68 -26.69 -14.65
C ARG A 672 20.02 -27.24 -16.03
N SER A 673 20.57 -26.41 -16.91
CA SER A 673 20.84 -26.76 -18.31
C SER A 673 22.08 -27.65 -18.44
N GLY A 674 23.01 -27.56 -17.48
CA GLY A 674 24.29 -28.25 -17.55
C GLY A 674 25.23 -27.65 -18.60
N GLU A 675 24.97 -26.40 -19.02
CA GLU A 675 25.87 -25.66 -19.90
C GLU A 675 27.23 -25.40 -19.19
N PRO A 676 28.34 -25.24 -19.94
CA PRO A 676 29.61 -24.85 -19.35
C PRO A 676 29.51 -23.50 -18.62
N THR A 677 29.94 -23.46 -17.36
CA THR A 677 29.84 -22.27 -16.50
C THR A 677 31.19 -21.82 -15.96
N VAL A 678 31.25 -20.55 -15.56
CA VAL A 678 32.44 -19.97 -14.93
C VAL A 678 32.70 -20.56 -13.55
N PHE A 679 31.67 -20.65 -12.70
CA PHE A 679 31.78 -21.20 -11.36
C PHE A 679 31.20 -22.61 -11.27
N ALA A 680 31.91 -23.51 -10.59
CA ALA A 680 31.51 -24.89 -10.35
C ALA A 680 30.32 -25.01 -9.37
N ASN A 681 30.22 -24.09 -8.41
CA ASN A 681 29.09 -23.99 -7.49
C ASN A 681 28.89 -22.53 -7.05
N TYR A 682 27.67 -22.19 -6.68
CA TYR A 682 27.28 -20.89 -6.12
C TYR A 682 26.11 -21.07 -5.16
N SER A 683 25.90 -20.10 -4.27
CA SER A 683 24.87 -20.17 -3.24
C SER A 683 24.05 -18.90 -3.18
N ALA A 684 22.81 -18.98 -2.68
CA ALA A 684 22.19 -17.81 -2.09
C ALA A 684 22.78 -17.55 -0.70
N GLY A 685 22.71 -16.30 -0.22
CA GLY A 685 23.07 -15.95 1.16
C GLY A 685 22.16 -16.65 2.19
N VAL A 686 22.59 -16.72 3.45
CA VAL A 686 21.83 -17.43 4.50
C VAL A 686 20.48 -16.76 4.73
N LYS A 687 19.41 -17.58 4.71
CA LYS A 687 18.04 -17.17 4.98
C LYS A 687 17.59 -17.74 6.32
N THR A 688 17.42 -16.88 7.32
CA THR A 688 17.01 -17.33 8.66
C THR A 688 15.50 -17.50 8.76
N GLN A 689 14.73 -16.61 8.13
CA GLN A 689 13.28 -16.41 8.33
C GLN A 689 12.93 -15.85 9.73
N ARG A 690 13.94 -15.47 10.52
CA ARG A 690 13.82 -14.98 11.91
C ARG A 690 15.01 -14.09 12.28
N ASP A 691 15.28 -13.08 11.47
CA ASP A 691 16.53 -12.29 11.58
C ASP A 691 16.71 -11.67 12.97
N ALA A 692 15.65 -11.16 13.60
CA ALA A 692 15.71 -10.60 14.96
C ALA A 692 16.25 -11.61 16.01
N TRP A 693 16.05 -12.90 15.77
CA TRP A 693 16.47 -13.98 16.66
C TRP A 693 17.85 -14.54 16.31
N CYS A 694 18.20 -14.57 15.02
CA CYS A 694 19.44 -15.20 14.54
C CYS A 694 20.57 -14.21 14.23
N PHE A 695 20.31 -12.91 14.18
CA PHE A 695 21.30 -11.86 14.00
C PHE A 695 21.28 -10.86 15.16
N ASN A 696 22.45 -10.44 15.63
CA ASN A 696 22.58 -9.30 16.53
C ASN A 696 24.00 -8.71 16.51
N ALA A 697 24.11 -7.39 16.70
CA ALA A 697 25.38 -6.72 16.90
C ALA A 697 26.13 -7.18 18.17
N SER A 698 25.40 -7.53 19.23
CA SER A 698 25.97 -8.12 20.45
C SER A 698 25.93 -9.65 20.38
N ARG A 699 27.09 -10.27 20.55
CA ARG A 699 27.18 -11.73 20.66
C ARG A 699 26.42 -12.24 21.89
N SER A 700 26.55 -11.55 23.02
CA SER A 700 25.90 -11.96 24.27
C SER A 700 24.37 -11.84 24.21
N ALA A 701 23.85 -10.84 23.49
CA ALA A 701 22.40 -10.71 23.25
C ALA A 701 21.91 -11.81 22.31
N LEU A 702 22.68 -12.13 21.27
CA LEU A 702 22.35 -13.23 20.35
C LEU A 702 22.30 -14.58 21.07
N GLU A 703 23.27 -14.89 21.92
CA GLU A 703 23.29 -16.11 22.74
C GLU A 703 22.00 -16.22 23.58
N LYS A 704 21.60 -15.15 24.28
CA LYS A 704 20.35 -15.11 25.05
C LYS A 704 19.10 -15.29 24.18
N ASN A 705 19.08 -14.70 22.98
CA ASN A 705 17.96 -14.86 22.06
C ASN A 705 17.80 -16.32 21.63
N ILE A 706 18.91 -16.98 21.28
CA ILE A 706 18.90 -18.38 20.86
C ILE A 706 18.52 -19.31 22.03
N ASP A 707 19.05 -19.07 23.22
CA ASP A 707 18.71 -19.84 24.42
C ASP A 707 17.22 -19.72 24.75
N ARG A 708 16.66 -18.51 24.67
CA ARG A 708 15.23 -18.27 24.87
C ARG A 708 14.37 -19.03 23.87
N THR A 709 14.69 -18.93 22.57
CA THR A 709 13.97 -19.69 21.52
C THR A 709 14.08 -21.20 21.72
N ALA A 710 15.28 -21.71 22.03
CA ALA A 710 15.49 -23.13 22.25
C ALA A 710 14.75 -23.64 23.49
N GLY A 711 14.77 -22.87 24.58
CA GLY A 711 14.02 -23.15 25.81
C GLY A 711 12.52 -23.26 25.55
N TYR A 712 11.93 -22.23 24.94
CA TYR A 712 10.49 -22.23 24.62
C TYR A 712 10.09 -23.39 23.69
N PHE A 713 10.88 -23.63 22.64
CA PHE A 713 10.64 -24.75 21.72
C PHE A 713 10.66 -26.10 22.45
N ASN A 714 11.69 -26.34 23.27
CA ASN A 714 11.87 -27.62 23.96
C ASN A 714 10.81 -27.83 25.05
N GLU A 715 10.38 -26.76 25.73
CA GLU A 715 9.29 -26.80 26.70
C GLU A 715 7.96 -27.23 26.04
N ARG A 716 7.57 -26.55 24.95
CA ARG A 716 6.37 -26.89 24.18
C ARG A 716 6.45 -28.30 23.60
N LEU A 717 7.63 -28.73 23.17
CA LEU A 717 7.87 -30.08 22.67
C LEU A 717 7.62 -31.13 23.77
N ALA A 718 8.15 -30.91 24.98
CA ALA A 718 7.96 -31.81 26.11
C ALA A 718 6.47 -31.92 26.54
N GLU A 719 5.73 -30.80 26.50
CA GLU A 719 4.29 -30.79 26.74
C GLU A 719 3.53 -31.61 25.71
N TRP A 720 3.83 -31.42 24.42
CA TRP A 720 3.21 -32.20 23.35
C TRP A 720 3.52 -33.69 23.49
N GLN A 721 4.78 -34.05 23.77
CA GLN A 721 5.19 -35.44 24.00
C GLN A 721 4.43 -36.07 25.17
N THR A 722 4.22 -35.32 26.25
CA THR A 722 3.44 -35.77 27.41
C THR A 722 1.97 -35.97 27.06
N ALA A 723 1.37 -35.05 26.30
CA ALA A 723 -0.02 -35.19 25.87
C ALA A 723 -0.21 -36.35 24.88
N LYS A 724 0.75 -36.53 23.97
CA LYS A 724 0.78 -37.63 22.99
C LYS A 724 0.92 -39.00 23.67
N LEU A 725 1.64 -39.09 24.78
CA LEU A 725 1.70 -40.32 25.60
C LEU A 725 0.32 -40.70 26.16
N ASN A 726 -0.51 -39.72 26.52
CA ASN A 726 -1.87 -39.95 27.01
C ASN A 726 -2.88 -40.17 25.86
N SER A 727 -2.66 -39.56 24.69
CA SER A 727 -3.50 -39.68 23.50
C SER A 727 -2.66 -39.67 22.22
N PRO A 728 -2.36 -40.84 21.62
CA PRO A 728 -1.42 -40.96 20.49
C PRO A 728 -1.81 -40.18 19.22
N SER A 729 -3.08 -39.80 19.05
CA SER A 729 -3.59 -39.01 17.92
C SER A 729 -3.44 -37.50 18.11
N THR A 730 -2.83 -37.03 19.20
CA THR A 730 -2.66 -35.61 19.50
C THR A 730 -1.80 -34.91 18.45
N SER A 731 -2.40 -33.97 17.72
CA SER A 731 -1.72 -33.12 16.74
C SER A 731 -0.71 -32.18 17.41
N PRO A 732 0.44 -31.87 16.78
CA PRO A 732 1.38 -30.88 17.29
C PRO A 732 0.86 -29.44 17.19
N GLY A 733 -0.14 -29.17 16.33
CA GLY A 733 -0.64 -27.82 16.02
C GLY A 733 -0.93 -26.94 17.25
N PRO A 734 -1.70 -27.42 18.25
CA PRO A 734 -2.00 -26.65 19.47
C PRO A 734 -0.77 -26.23 20.29
N TYR A 735 0.36 -26.92 20.13
CA TYR A 735 1.61 -26.64 20.85
C TYR A 735 2.56 -25.73 20.06
N ILE A 736 2.24 -25.46 18.79
CA ILE A 736 2.93 -24.50 17.93
C ILE A 736 2.18 -23.15 18.02
N ALA A 737 2.13 -22.60 19.23
CA ALA A 737 1.53 -21.29 19.46
C ALA A 737 2.46 -20.18 18.97
N GLU A 738 1.89 -19.15 18.32
CA GLU A 738 2.64 -17.96 17.93
C GLU A 738 2.81 -17.06 19.17
N ASN A 739 4.05 -16.97 19.67
CA ASN A 739 4.46 -15.97 20.65
C ASN A 739 5.73 -15.27 20.13
N PRO A 740 5.58 -14.15 19.41
CA PRO A 740 6.69 -13.48 18.74
C PRO A 740 7.82 -13.04 19.68
N ALA A 741 7.53 -12.87 20.97
CA ALA A 741 8.51 -12.51 22.01
C ALA A 741 9.39 -13.69 22.46
N GLU A 742 9.02 -14.93 22.14
CA GLU A 742 9.73 -16.17 22.53
C GLU A 742 10.29 -16.95 21.34
N ILE A 743 9.55 -17.00 20.23
CA ILE A 743 9.91 -17.77 19.05
C ILE A 743 9.32 -17.17 17.78
N SER A 744 10.06 -17.26 16.68
CA SER A 744 9.55 -16.98 15.34
C SER A 744 9.52 -18.27 14.54
N TRP A 745 8.33 -18.83 14.32
CA TRP A 745 8.18 -20.10 13.63
C TRP A 745 8.43 -20.00 12.12
N SER A 746 8.95 -21.08 11.54
CA SER A 746 9.10 -21.24 10.10
C SER A 746 8.69 -22.64 9.69
N ALA A 747 8.42 -22.89 8.40
CA ALA A 747 8.05 -24.21 7.92
C ALA A 747 9.07 -25.28 8.32
N GLY A 748 10.37 -24.99 8.20
CA GLY A 748 11.43 -25.89 8.64
C GLY A 748 11.38 -26.19 10.14
N LEU A 749 11.19 -25.17 10.98
CA LEU A 749 11.15 -25.34 12.44
C LEU A 749 9.89 -26.07 12.92
N LYS A 750 8.72 -25.79 12.32
CA LYS A 750 7.46 -26.52 12.58
C LYS A 750 7.62 -28.01 12.22
N ALA A 751 8.31 -28.30 11.12
CA ALA A 751 8.57 -29.67 10.69
C ALA A 751 9.57 -30.40 11.60
N ASP A 752 10.55 -29.70 12.17
CA ASP A 752 11.45 -30.28 13.18
C ASP A 752 10.74 -30.55 14.51
N PHE A 753 9.83 -29.67 14.92
CA PHE A 753 8.96 -29.87 16.08
C PHE A 753 8.11 -31.13 15.92
N ALA A 754 7.43 -31.27 14.78
CA ALA A 754 6.62 -32.45 14.47
C ALA A 754 7.42 -33.76 14.38
N ARG A 755 8.73 -33.68 14.11
CA ARG A 755 9.66 -34.83 14.13
C ARG A 755 10.30 -35.09 15.50
N GLU A 756 9.85 -34.39 16.53
CA GLU A 756 10.34 -34.54 17.91
C GLU A 756 11.85 -34.32 18.03
N ARG A 757 12.39 -33.36 17.29
CA ARG A 757 13.82 -33.04 17.31
C ARG A 757 14.06 -31.83 18.20
N PRO A 758 14.55 -31.99 19.44
CA PRO A 758 14.87 -30.86 20.30
C PRO A 758 15.93 -29.95 19.67
N LEU A 759 15.95 -28.70 20.12
CA LEU A 759 16.99 -27.72 19.82
C LEU A 759 18.08 -27.79 20.88
N ASP A 760 19.33 -27.80 20.43
CA ASP A 760 20.53 -27.86 21.28
C ASP A 760 21.54 -26.81 20.77
N PRO A 761 21.48 -25.56 21.27
CA PRO A 761 22.35 -24.49 20.82
C PRO A 761 23.84 -24.77 21.05
N ARG A 762 24.69 -24.47 20.05
CA ARG A 762 26.13 -24.76 20.10
C ARG A 762 26.97 -23.50 20.02
N ALA A 763 27.96 -23.38 20.92
CA ALA A 763 28.87 -22.23 20.96
C ALA A 763 29.68 -22.02 19.66
N GLY A 764 29.96 -23.09 18.91
CA GLY A 764 30.67 -23.01 17.62
C GLY A 764 29.84 -22.47 16.45
N GLU A 765 28.54 -22.25 16.63
CA GLU A 765 27.63 -21.78 15.58
C GLU A 765 27.45 -20.25 15.59
N PHE A 766 28.04 -19.54 16.56
CA PHE A 766 28.05 -18.07 16.59
C PHE A 766 29.21 -17.53 15.76
N VAL A 767 28.90 -16.98 14.58
CA VAL A 767 29.88 -16.59 13.57
C VAL A 767 29.69 -15.14 13.12
N SER A 768 30.75 -14.51 12.62
CA SER A 768 30.64 -13.20 11.97
C SER A 768 29.94 -13.33 10.61
N SER A 769 29.04 -12.40 10.30
CA SER A 769 28.29 -12.39 9.05
C SER A 769 28.13 -10.97 8.52
N SER A 770 28.12 -10.84 7.19
CA SER A 770 27.77 -9.60 6.49
C SER A 770 26.25 -9.56 6.28
N TYR A 771 25.55 -8.79 7.11
CA TYR A 771 24.08 -8.72 7.06
C TYR A 771 23.57 -7.78 5.97
N ARG A 772 24.21 -6.62 5.81
CA ARG A 772 23.92 -5.58 4.81
C ARG A 772 25.23 -4.98 4.29
N PRO A 773 25.22 -4.19 3.20
CA PRO A 773 26.44 -3.55 2.71
C PRO A 773 27.14 -2.77 3.82
N PHE A 774 28.43 -3.03 4.02
CA PHE A 774 29.28 -2.36 5.02
C PHE A 774 28.75 -2.49 6.47
N PHE A 775 28.06 -3.59 6.78
CA PHE A 775 27.53 -3.87 8.11
C PHE A 775 27.70 -5.36 8.47
N LYS A 776 28.69 -5.62 9.34
CA LYS A 776 28.92 -6.93 9.95
C LYS A 776 28.24 -7.01 11.32
N GLU A 777 27.69 -8.18 11.62
CA GLU A 777 27.16 -8.53 12.95
C GLU A 777 27.30 -10.03 13.20
N TRP A 778 26.87 -10.51 14.38
CA TRP A 778 26.90 -11.93 14.71
C TRP A 778 25.68 -12.66 14.14
N LEU A 779 25.91 -13.87 13.64
CA LEU A 779 24.90 -14.80 13.14
C LEU A 779 24.98 -16.10 13.95
N TYR A 780 23.83 -16.64 14.33
CA TYR A 780 23.71 -18.04 14.75
C TYR A 780 23.50 -18.93 13.51
N TYR A 781 24.59 -19.53 13.02
CA TYR A 781 24.66 -20.28 11.78
C TYR A 781 24.38 -21.77 12.00
N SER A 782 23.10 -22.14 11.92
CA SER A 782 22.62 -23.48 12.21
C SER A 782 21.55 -23.91 11.22
N ARG A 783 21.67 -25.13 10.68
CA ARG A 783 20.64 -25.72 9.80
C ARG A 783 19.28 -25.91 10.49
N ARG A 784 19.26 -25.96 11.82
CA ARG A 784 18.03 -26.14 12.63
C ARG A 784 17.27 -24.82 12.79
N LEU A 785 17.99 -23.70 12.95
CA LEU A 785 17.39 -22.38 13.19
C LEU A 785 17.45 -21.42 11.99
N ASN A 786 18.14 -21.77 10.91
CA ASN A 786 18.09 -21.01 9.67
C ASN A 786 17.25 -21.77 8.63
N GLU A 787 16.19 -21.16 8.13
CA GLU A 787 15.29 -21.77 7.15
C GLU A 787 16.04 -22.35 5.93
N ARG A 788 17.04 -21.63 5.40
CA ARG A 788 17.94 -22.16 4.37
C ARG A 788 19.37 -21.65 4.58
N VAL A 789 20.31 -22.58 4.72
CA VAL A 789 21.77 -22.30 4.62
C VAL A 789 22.31 -22.52 3.20
N TYR A 790 21.49 -23.05 2.28
CA TYR A 790 21.84 -23.33 0.89
C TYR A 790 23.16 -24.11 0.75
N GLN A 791 24.06 -23.68 -0.14
CA GLN A 791 25.38 -24.27 -0.36
C GLN A 791 26.45 -23.58 0.49
N MET A 792 26.07 -22.70 1.43
CA MET A 792 27.01 -21.98 2.27
C MET A 792 27.97 -22.90 3.05
N PRO A 793 27.60 -24.12 3.49
CA PRO A 793 28.56 -25.05 4.10
C PRO A 793 29.71 -25.51 3.19
N GLN A 794 29.57 -25.41 1.86
CA GLN A 794 30.66 -25.68 0.91
C GLN A 794 31.50 -24.42 0.59
N ILE A 795 31.08 -23.24 1.08
CA ILE A 795 31.75 -21.96 0.88
C ILE A 795 32.42 -21.48 2.18
N PHE A 796 31.70 -21.65 3.29
CA PHE A 796 32.09 -21.40 4.67
C PHE A 796 31.60 -22.59 5.53
N PRO A 797 32.39 -23.67 5.64
CA PRO A 797 32.02 -24.86 6.42
C PRO A 797 31.92 -24.57 7.93
N ASP A 798 32.75 -23.65 8.43
CA ASP A 798 32.83 -23.28 9.84
C ASP A 798 33.28 -21.82 10.00
N ALA A 799 33.39 -21.36 11.25
CA ALA A 799 33.78 -19.99 11.62
C ALA A 799 35.23 -19.63 11.24
N GLY A 800 36.10 -20.62 11.05
CA GLY A 800 37.52 -20.45 10.73
C GLY A 800 37.81 -20.36 9.23
N ALA A 801 36.86 -20.76 8.38
CA ALA A 801 37.02 -20.70 6.93
C ALA A 801 37.29 -19.27 6.44
N ARG A 802 38.26 -19.13 5.54
CA ARG A 802 38.66 -17.86 4.92
C ARG A 802 38.42 -17.92 3.43
N ASN A 803 37.47 -17.12 2.94
CA ASN A 803 37.10 -17.12 1.54
C ASN A 803 36.82 -15.69 1.06
N ARG A 804 36.81 -15.47 -0.26
CA ARG A 804 36.30 -14.24 -0.87
C ARG A 804 35.13 -14.62 -1.77
N VAL A 805 34.04 -13.87 -1.66
CA VAL A 805 32.78 -14.21 -2.34
C VAL A 805 32.23 -12.98 -3.03
N ILE A 806 32.03 -13.08 -4.35
CA ILE A 806 31.30 -12.07 -5.11
C ILE A 806 29.82 -12.27 -4.80
N THR A 807 29.21 -11.30 -4.12
CA THR A 807 27.77 -11.26 -3.89
C THR A 807 27.13 -10.31 -4.90
N LEU A 808 26.05 -10.75 -5.54
CA LEU A 808 25.33 -9.93 -6.52
C LEU A 808 23.82 -10.11 -6.45
N SER A 809 23.06 -9.18 -7.01
CA SER A 809 21.59 -9.27 -7.12
C SER A 809 21.16 -10.58 -7.77
N GLY A 810 20.22 -11.29 -7.14
CA GLY A 810 19.52 -12.37 -7.83
C GLY A 810 18.67 -11.85 -9.00
N THR A 811 18.22 -12.76 -9.85
CA THR A 811 17.29 -12.48 -10.95
C THR A 811 16.01 -11.84 -10.43
N GLY A 812 15.57 -10.74 -11.03
CA GLY A 812 14.34 -10.01 -10.69
C GLY A 812 14.54 -8.90 -9.67
N GLY A 813 15.78 -8.54 -9.34
CA GLY A 813 16.09 -7.49 -8.36
C GLY A 813 15.61 -6.10 -8.79
N ARG A 814 14.86 -5.41 -7.93
CA ARG A 814 14.19 -4.12 -8.27
C ARG A 814 15.14 -2.93 -8.50
N ALA A 815 16.38 -3.04 -8.07
CA ALA A 815 17.38 -1.96 -8.11
C ALA A 815 18.47 -2.19 -9.18
N GLY A 816 18.23 -3.11 -10.13
CA GLY A 816 19.24 -3.53 -11.11
C GLY A 816 20.36 -4.38 -10.51
N LEU A 817 21.42 -4.59 -11.28
CA LEU A 817 22.60 -5.34 -10.83
C LEU A 817 23.36 -4.53 -9.76
N SER A 818 23.40 -5.09 -8.56
CA SER A 818 24.21 -4.65 -7.43
C SER A 818 25.22 -5.73 -7.10
N VAL A 819 26.44 -5.34 -6.71
CA VAL A 819 27.57 -6.24 -6.52
C VAL A 819 28.42 -5.77 -5.35
N LEU A 820 28.79 -6.68 -4.46
CA LEU A 820 29.68 -6.43 -3.33
C LEU A 820 30.50 -7.68 -3.03
N MET A 821 31.79 -7.54 -2.73
CA MET A 821 32.60 -8.66 -2.28
C MET A 821 32.58 -8.74 -0.76
N VAL A 822 32.45 -9.95 -0.23
CA VAL A 822 32.50 -10.22 1.21
C VAL A 822 33.51 -11.32 1.51
N ASP A 823 33.99 -11.35 2.74
CA ASP A 823 34.97 -12.32 3.27
C ASP A 823 34.43 -13.19 4.42
N VAL A 824 33.21 -12.91 4.85
CA VAL A 824 32.47 -13.64 5.89
C VAL A 824 31.13 -14.12 5.32
N ILE A 825 30.42 -14.95 6.09
CA ILE A 825 29.14 -15.53 5.66
C ILE A 825 28.15 -14.42 5.29
N PRO A 826 27.65 -14.36 4.04
CA PRO A 826 26.66 -13.36 3.65
C PRO A 826 25.24 -13.76 4.06
N ALA A 827 24.50 -12.80 4.60
CA ALA A 827 23.04 -12.91 4.69
C ALA A 827 22.40 -12.85 3.30
N LEU A 828 21.19 -13.40 3.16
CA LEU A 828 20.45 -13.40 1.89
C LEU A 828 20.35 -12.01 1.25
N HIS A 829 20.20 -10.96 2.06
CA HIS A 829 19.91 -9.62 1.58
C HIS A 829 21.12 -8.66 1.56
N VAL A 830 22.35 -9.20 1.54
CA VAL A 830 23.57 -8.40 1.60
C VAL A 830 23.75 -7.49 0.38
N ALA A 831 23.66 -8.01 -0.85
CA ALA A 831 23.85 -7.23 -2.08
C ALA A 831 22.53 -6.78 -2.72
N ALA A 832 21.42 -7.46 -2.43
CA ALA A 832 20.09 -7.14 -2.95
C ALA A 832 18.98 -7.48 -1.95
N MET A 833 17.99 -6.58 -1.80
CA MET A 833 16.82 -6.81 -0.95
C MET A 833 15.96 -7.98 -1.42
N ASP A 834 15.94 -8.30 -2.71
CA ASP A 834 15.19 -9.45 -3.25
C ASP A 834 15.96 -10.77 -3.16
N GLY A 835 17.19 -10.75 -2.62
CA GLY A 835 18.05 -11.91 -2.43
C GLY A 835 19.32 -11.86 -3.26
N SER A 836 20.43 -12.32 -2.69
CA SER A 836 21.77 -12.24 -3.26
C SER A 836 22.29 -13.63 -3.64
N GLN A 837 22.93 -13.73 -4.79
CA GLN A 837 23.72 -14.90 -5.21
C GLN A 837 25.20 -14.68 -4.89
N CYS A 838 25.89 -15.75 -4.53
CA CYS A 838 27.22 -15.77 -3.92
C CYS A 838 28.12 -16.71 -4.73
N PHE A 839 29.11 -16.13 -5.41
CA PHE A 839 30.08 -16.84 -6.24
C PHE A 839 31.45 -16.85 -5.55
N PRO A 840 31.92 -18.01 -5.08
CA PRO A 840 33.07 -18.09 -4.19
C PRO A 840 34.40 -18.26 -4.94
N LEU A 841 35.48 -17.71 -4.38
CA LEU A 841 36.83 -17.94 -4.88
C LEU A 841 37.26 -19.40 -4.65
N LYS A 842 36.92 -19.96 -3.48
CA LYS A 842 37.24 -21.34 -3.10
C LYS A 842 35.99 -22.14 -2.71
N LEU A 843 36.04 -23.45 -2.93
CA LEU A 843 35.06 -24.42 -2.46
C LEU A 843 35.73 -25.38 -1.46
N TYR A 844 34.97 -25.78 -0.45
CA TYR A 844 35.38 -26.67 0.62
C TYR A 844 34.55 -27.96 0.56
N GLU A 845 35.24 -29.10 0.51
CA GLU A 845 34.62 -30.42 0.45
C GLU A 845 35.07 -31.28 1.62
N GLN A 846 34.13 -31.98 2.24
CA GLN A 846 34.46 -32.97 3.27
C GLN A 846 34.81 -34.28 2.59
N VAL A 847 36.07 -34.72 2.75
CA VAL A 847 36.54 -36.01 2.26
C VAL A 847 36.58 -36.98 3.44
N GLN A 848 35.86 -38.10 3.31
CA GLN A 848 36.00 -39.22 4.24
C GLN A 848 37.29 -39.95 3.89
N SER A 849 38.16 -40.19 4.88
CA SER A 849 39.36 -40.99 4.71
C SER A 849 38.97 -42.45 4.48
N ASP A 850 39.27 -42.97 3.29
CA ASP A 850 38.94 -44.34 2.84
C ASP A 850 39.83 -45.44 3.46
N ASN A 851 40.41 -45.20 4.64
CA ASN A 851 41.19 -46.21 5.36
C ASN A 851 40.29 -46.97 6.34
N GLY A 852 39.70 -48.04 5.83
CA GLY A 852 38.84 -48.98 6.57
C GLY A 852 39.54 -49.65 7.77
N GLY A 853 39.42 -49.02 8.94
CA GLY A 853 39.72 -49.62 10.23
C GLY A 853 38.64 -49.27 11.25
N LEU A 854 38.03 -50.29 11.87
CA LEU A 854 36.93 -50.19 12.85
C LEU A 854 37.29 -49.41 14.15
N PHE A 855 38.49 -48.81 14.22
CA PHE A 855 39.02 -48.06 15.36
C PHE A 855 39.76 -46.76 14.98
N ALA A 856 39.63 -46.24 13.74
CA ALA A 856 40.24 -44.96 13.38
C ALA A 856 39.27 -43.80 13.61
N GLY A 857 39.37 -43.14 14.77
CA GLY A 857 38.74 -41.84 15.02
C GLY A 857 39.53 -40.70 14.38
N GLU A 858 39.58 -40.65 13.04
CA GLU A 858 40.17 -39.52 12.32
C GLU A 858 39.09 -38.51 11.91
N ALA A 859 39.34 -37.23 12.22
CA ALA A 859 38.47 -36.12 11.87
C ALA A 859 38.35 -35.99 10.35
N ALA A 860 37.13 -35.73 9.85
CA ALA A 860 36.88 -35.46 8.43
C ALA A 860 37.84 -34.37 7.93
N ARG A 861 38.59 -34.67 6.85
CA ARG A 861 39.51 -33.71 6.25
C ARG A 861 38.74 -32.81 5.30
N ILE A 862 38.92 -31.50 5.43
CA ILE A 862 38.35 -30.53 4.48
C ILE A 862 39.38 -30.29 3.38
N GLU A 863 39.04 -30.67 2.15
CA GLU A 863 39.82 -30.32 0.96
C GLU A 863 39.32 -28.99 0.37
N THR A 864 40.24 -28.23 -0.21
CA THR A 864 39.96 -26.91 -0.80
C THR A 864 40.29 -26.94 -2.29
N ARG A 865 39.36 -26.47 -3.12
CA ARG A 865 39.57 -26.27 -4.57
C ARG A 865 39.10 -24.89 -5.01
N ASP A 866 39.48 -24.49 -6.22
CA ASP A 866 39.00 -23.24 -6.83
C ASP A 866 37.51 -23.32 -7.18
N GLY A 867 36.80 -22.20 -6.97
CA GLY A 867 35.41 -22.06 -7.41
C GLY A 867 35.27 -21.91 -8.93
N VAL A 868 36.28 -21.32 -9.59
CA VAL A 868 36.33 -21.19 -11.06
C VAL A 868 36.68 -22.54 -11.71
N THR A 869 35.94 -22.91 -12.75
CA THR A 869 36.11 -24.19 -13.47
C THR A 869 37.36 -24.20 -14.33
N ASP A 870 37.85 -25.40 -14.67
CA ASP A 870 38.95 -25.55 -15.64
C ASP A 870 38.50 -25.21 -17.06
N ASP A 871 37.24 -25.48 -17.41
CA ASP A 871 36.65 -25.15 -18.72
C ASP A 871 36.60 -23.62 -18.94
N ALA A 872 36.20 -22.86 -17.92
CA ALA A 872 36.24 -21.41 -17.99
C ALA A 872 37.68 -20.89 -18.15
N LEU A 873 38.63 -21.46 -17.40
CA LEU A 873 40.03 -21.11 -17.54
C LEU A 873 40.56 -21.36 -18.96
N ALA A 874 40.21 -22.50 -19.56
CA ALA A 874 40.59 -22.83 -20.93
C ALA A 874 39.94 -21.88 -21.95
N HIS A 875 38.65 -21.59 -21.79
CA HIS A 875 37.90 -20.67 -22.66
C HIS A 875 38.52 -19.28 -22.69
N PHE A 876 38.77 -18.67 -21.53
CA PHE A 876 39.33 -17.32 -21.46
C PHE A 876 40.81 -17.26 -21.86
N ARG A 877 41.60 -18.31 -21.60
CA ARG A 877 42.99 -18.38 -22.11
C ARG A 877 43.05 -18.42 -23.63
N ALA A 878 42.09 -19.06 -24.28
CA ALA A 878 42.02 -19.09 -25.74
C ALA A 878 41.75 -17.70 -26.34
N ALA A 879 41.02 -16.83 -25.63
CA ALA A 879 40.74 -15.46 -26.07
C ALA A 879 41.96 -14.53 -25.96
N TRP A 880 42.89 -14.80 -25.05
CA TRP A 880 44.08 -13.97 -24.80
C TRP A 880 45.38 -14.77 -24.95
N PRO A 881 45.75 -15.18 -26.18
CA PRO A 881 46.96 -15.95 -26.41
C PRO A 881 48.20 -15.12 -26.03
N GLY A 882 49.00 -15.66 -25.09
CA GLY A 882 50.21 -15.01 -24.57
C GLY A 882 50.09 -14.46 -23.15
N GLU A 883 48.87 -14.34 -22.60
CA GLU A 883 48.67 -13.96 -21.21
C GLU A 883 48.72 -15.16 -20.26
N GLN A 884 49.39 -15.01 -19.11
CA GLN A 884 49.30 -15.99 -18.02
C GLN A 884 48.06 -15.71 -17.17
N VAL A 885 46.93 -16.29 -17.57
CA VAL A 885 45.66 -16.16 -16.83
C VAL A 885 45.54 -17.28 -15.80
N SER A 886 45.37 -16.95 -14.52
CA SER A 886 44.99 -17.90 -13.46
C SER A 886 43.49 -17.86 -13.15
N LYS A 887 42.99 -18.87 -12.43
CA LYS A 887 41.59 -18.88 -11.93
C LYS A 887 41.30 -17.71 -11.00
N GLU A 888 42.28 -17.33 -10.18
CA GLU A 888 42.18 -16.16 -9.33
C GLU A 888 42.12 -14.86 -10.15
N ASP A 889 42.89 -14.75 -11.23
CA ASP A 889 42.79 -13.59 -12.12
C ASP A 889 41.42 -13.48 -12.78
N LEU A 890 40.82 -14.62 -13.18
CA LEU A 890 39.46 -14.64 -13.73
C LEU A 890 38.43 -14.20 -12.69
N PHE A 891 38.56 -14.65 -11.44
CA PHE A 891 37.69 -14.22 -10.34
C PHE A 891 37.67 -12.69 -10.19
N TYR A 892 38.84 -12.05 -10.20
CA TYR A 892 38.92 -10.60 -10.10
C TYR A 892 38.53 -9.88 -11.39
N TYR A 893 38.86 -10.42 -12.56
CA TYR A 893 38.37 -9.90 -13.84
C TYR A 893 36.84 -9.80 -13.85
N ILE A 894 36.14 -10.85 -13.40
CA ILE A 894 34.68 -10.85 -13.28
C ILE A 894 34.22 -9.75 -12.32
N TYR A 895 34.87 -9.59 -11.17
CA TYR A 895 34.51 -8.55 -10.23
C TYR A 895 34.66 -7.14 -10.82
N GLY A 896 35.73 -6.88 -11.57
CA GLY A 896 35.94 -5.61 -12.29
C GLY A 896 34.91 -5.39 -13.40
N LEU A 897 34.67 -6.39 -14.24
CA LEU A 897 33.66 -6.36 -15.31
C LEU A 897 32.27 -6.04 -14.75
N LEU A 898 31.88 -6.69 -13.66
CA LEU A 898 30.60 -6.47 -13.01
C LEU A 898 30.44 -5.06 -12.42
N HIS A 899 31.51 -4.26 -12.33
CA HIS A 899 31.48 -2.84 -11.98
C HIS A 899 31.50 -1.89 -13.18
N SER A 900 31.66 -2.41 -14.40
CA SER A 900 31.63 -1.60 -15.61
C SER A 900 30.26 -0.94 -15.80
N PRO A 901 30.21 0.41 -15.91
CA PRO A 901 28.97 1.11 -16.26
C PRO A 901 28.43 0.69 -17.63
N ASP A 902 29.31 0.47 -18.60
CA ASP A 902 28.95 0.07 -19.96
C ASP A 902 28.33 -1.33 -20.01
N TYR A 903 28.92 -2.32 -19.31
CA TYR A 903 28.31 -3.67 -19.19
C TYR A 903 26.93 -3.62 -18.52
N ARG A 904 26.82 -2.88 -17.42
CA ARG A 904 25.56 -2.74 -16.66
C ARG A 904 24.47 -2.05 -17.47
N GLN A 905 24.81 -1.04 -18.26
CA GLN A 905 23.86 -0.31 -19.08
C GLN A 905 23.47 -1.09 -20.34
N ARG A 906 24.45 -1.68 -21.05
CA ARG A 906 24.23 -2.43 -22.28
C ARG A 906 23.36 -3.66 -22.07
N TYR A 907 23.53 -4.36 -20.95
CA TYR A 907 22.80 -5.58 -20.63
C TYR A 907 21.85 -5.42 -19.44
N ALA A 908 21.37 -4.19 -19.16
CA ALA A 908 20.52 -3.91 -17.99
C ALA A 908 19.29 -4.82 -17.91
N ASP A 909 18.65 -5.06 -19.06
CA ASP A 909 17.44 -5.88 -19.17
C ASP A 909 17.74 -7.37 -19.00
N ASN A 910 18.83 -7.88 -19.60
CA ASN A 910 19.30 -9.24 -19.36
C ASN A 910 19.66 -9.46 -17.88
N LEU A 911 20.42 -8.55 -17.27
CA LEU A 911 20.87 -8.62 -15.87
C LEU A 911 19.73 -8.53 -14.85
N LEU A 912 18.58 -7.99 -15.26
CA LEU A 912 17.37 -8.02 -14.46
C LEU A 912 16.69 -9.39 -14.49
N LYS A 913 16.84 -10.15 -15.57
CA LYS A 913 16.04 -11.36 -15.85
C LYS A 913 16.83 -12.66 -15.74
N GLU A 914 18.14 -12.58 -15.90
CA GLU A 914 19.07 -13.70 -15.93
C GLU A 914 20.31 -13.42 -15.06
N LEU A 915 21.05 -14.47 -14.70
CA LEU A 915 22.36 -14.29 -14.07
C LEU A 915 23.37 -13.71 -15.08
N PRO A 916 24.39 -12.97 -14.61
CA PRO A 916 25.42 -12.45 -15.50
C PRO A 916 26.06 -13.53 -16.38
N ARG A 917 26.31 -13.20 -17.66
CA ARG A 917 27.15 -14.00 -18.55
C ARG A 917 28.42 -13.20 -18.85
N ILE A 918 29.56 -13.87 -18.81
CA ILE A 918 30.88 -13.23 -18.78
C ILE A 918 31.49 -13.24 -20.19
N PRO A 919 31.59 -12.10 -20.89
CA PRO A 919 32.28 -12.01 -22.17
C PRO A 919 33.80 -12.11 -22.01
N ALA A 920 34.46 -12.60 -23.06
CA ALA A 920 35.90 -12.41 -23.24
C ALA A 920 36.13 -11.15 -24.08
N LEU A 921 36.88 -10.18 -23.55
CA LEU A 921 37.20 -8.94 -24.25
C LEU A 921 38.18 -9.20 -25.40
N LYS A 922 38.09 -8.43 -26.49
CA LYS A 922 38.97 -8.62 -27.65
C LYS A 922 40.45 -8.33 -27.37
N LYS A 923 40.75 -7.35 -26.52
CA LYS A 923 42.12 -6.91 -26.23
C LYS A 923 42.60 -7.39 -24.87
N ALA A 924 43.80 -7.95 -24.84
CA ALA A 924 44.47 -8.36 -23.60
C ALA A 924 44.73 -7.18 -22.64
N GLU A 925 44.91 -5.96 -23.19
CA GLU A 925 45.05 -4.73 -22.40
C GLU A 925 43.79 -4.43 -21.57
N ASP A 926 42.61 -4.56 -22.18
CA ASP A 926 41.35 -4.32 -21.49
C ASP A 926 41.13 -5.39 -20.41
N TYR A 927 41.43 -6.66 -20.71
CA TYR A 927 41.43 -7.74 -19.71
C TYR A 927 42.28 -7.39 -18.47
N ARG A 928 43.53 -6.94 -18.68
CA ARG A 928 44.42 -6.53 -17.58
C ARG A 928 43.82 -5.38 -16.77
N ALA A 929 43.27 -4.37 -17.43
CA ALA A 929 42.63 -3.24 -16.77
C ALA A 929 41.45 -3.68 -15.88
N PHE A 930 40.56 -4.55 -16.38
CA PHE A 930 39.44 -5.08 -15.61
C PHE A 930 39.88 -5.99 -14.46
N ARG A 931 40.88 -6.85 -14.68
CA ARG A 931 41.47 -7.69 -13.62
C ARG A 931 42.07 -6.84 -12.49
N ASP A 932 42.87 -5.85 -12.84
CA ASP A 932 43.59 -5.02 -11.87
C ASP A 932 42.61 -4.12 -11.09
N ALA A 933 41.62 -3.54 -11.79
CA ALA A 933 40.50 -2.85 -11.17
C ALA A 933 39.72 -3.76 -10.22
N GLY A 934 39.41 -4.99 -10.66
CA GLY A 934 38.72 -5.98 -9.83
C GLY A 934 39.50 -6.37 -8.58
N ARG A 935 40.83 -6.52 -8.66
CA ARG A 935 41.69 -6.76 -7.48
C ARG A 935 41.65 -5.58 -6.52
N LYS A 936 41.78 -4.35 -7.03
CA LYS A 936 41.73 -3.13 -6.20
C LYS A 936 40.37 -2.96 -5.51
N LEU A 937 39.28 -3.15 -6.26
CA LEU A 937 37.91 -3.07 -5.72
C LEU A 937 37.65 -4.16 -4.69
N ALA A 938 38.06 -5.40 -4.97
CA ALA A 938 37.90 -6.52 -4.04
C ALA A 938 38.60 -6.27 -2.71
N ASP A 939 39.84 -5.79 -2.76
CA ASP A 939 40.61 -5.48 -1.56
C ASP A 939 39.97 -4.34 -0.76
N LEU A 940 39.56 -3.26 -1.44
CA LEU A 940 38.90 -2.12 -0.83
C LEU A 940 37.57 -2.50 -0.16
N HIS A 941 36.76 -3.33 -0.81
CA HIS A 941 35.43 -3.70 -0.32
C HIS A 941 35.45 -4.75 0.79
N VAL A 942 36.41 -5.67 0.80
CA VAL A 942 36.57 -6.64 1.90
C VAL A 942 37.19 -5.97 3.13
N ASN A 943 38.16 -5.08 2.91
CA ASN A 943 38.89 -4.39 3.97
C ASN A 943 38.32 -3.00 4.30
N TYR A 944 37.04 -2.74 4.02
CA TYR A 944 36.41 -1.42 4.21
C TYR A 944 36.55 -0.87 5.64
N GLU A 945 36.70 -1.76 6.63
CA GLU A 945 36.85 -1.40 8.05
C GLU A 945 38.27 -0.95 8.41
N SER A 946 39.28 -1.18 7.58
CA SER A 946 40.69 -0.84 7.84
C SER A 946 41.25 0.25 6.91
N VAL A 947 40.45 0.72 5.95
CA VAL A 947 40.81 1.87 5.10
C VAL A 947 41.05 3.11 5.95
N GLU A 948 41.93 4.01 5.50
CA GLU A 948 42.14 5.30 6.15
C GLU A 948 40.85 6.14 6.16
N PRO A 949 40.39 6.63 7.34
CA PRO A 949 39.20 7.47 7.44
C PRO A 949 39.31 8.76 6.62
N TYR A 950 38.25 9.14 5.91
CA TYR A 950 38.20 10.43 5.23
C TYR A 950 38.19 11.58 6.26
N PRO A 951 39.02 12.63 6.09
CA PRO A 951 39.14 13.72 7.06
C PRO A 951 37.99 14.73 6.93
N VAL A 952 36.81 14.38 7.44
CA VAL A 952 35.65 15.29 7.53
C VAL A 952 35.87 16.38 8.59
N THR A 953 35.25 17.55 8.38
CA THR A 953 35.24 18.62 9.38
C THR A 953 34.29 18.25 10.53
N ILE A 954 34.81 18.19 11.76
CA ILE A 954 33.97 18.03 12.95
C ILE A 954 33.62 19.41 13.50
N ARG A 955 32.33 19.75 13.52
CA ARG A 955 31.83 21.07 13.95
C ARG A 955 32.29 21.46 15.35
N GLN A 956 32.41 20.48 16.24
CA GLN A 956 32.79 20.67 17.64
C GLN A 956 34.32 20.78 17.86
N GLY A 957 35.13 20.72 16.80
CA GLY A 957 36.60 20.75 16.86
C GLY A 957 37.22 19.34 16.78
N ASP A 958 38.56 19.29 16.84
CA ASP A 958 39.30 18.03 16.72
C ASP A 958 39.04 17.11 17.92
N LEU A 959 38.32 16.01 17.68
CA LEU A 959 37.96 15.03 18.71
C LEU A 959 39.17 14.36 19.35
N ARG A 960 40.34 14.35 18.70
CA ARG A 960 41.59 13.81 19.28
C ARG A 960 42.10 14.65 20.44
N LEU A 961 41.67 15.92 20.51
CA LEU A 961 42.00 16.84 21.60
C LEU A 961 40.92 16.85 22.69
N ALA A 962 39.81 16.14 22.50
CA ALA A 962 38.72 16.09 23.47
C ALA A 962 39.07 15.18 24.65
N ASN A 963 38.92 15.68 25.88
CA ASN A 963 39.02 14.87 27.09
C ASN A 963 37.69 14.14 27.34
N VAL A 964 37.59 12.90 26.86
CA VAL A 964 36.37 12.10 26.93
C VAL A 964 36.45 11.11 28.10
N ALA A 965 35.79 11.43 29.22
CA ALA A 965 35.77 10.58 30.41
C ALA A 965 35.03 9.24 30.20
N ASP A 966 34.01 9.23 29.35
CA ASP A 966 33.22 8.05 29.00
C ASP A 966 33.09 7.93 27.47
N PRO A 967 34.04 7.23 26.81
CA PRO A 967 34.04 7.04 25.36
C PRO A 967 32.80 6.32 24.85
N GLU A 968 32.25 5.35 25.59
CA GLU A 968 31.06 4.60 25.17
C GLU A 968 29.85 5.54 25.05
N SER A 969 29.60 6.36 26.07
CA SER A 969 28.52 7.36 26.04
C SER A 969 28.77 8.45 24.99
N PHE A 970 30.02 8.87 24.81
CA PHE A 970 30.38 9.94 23.88
C PHE A 970 30.15 9.56 22.42
N TYR A 971 30.58 8.37 22.03
CA TYR A 971 30.45 7.88 20.66
C TYR A 971 29.15 7.10 20.41
N ARG A 972 28.30 6.89 21.42
CA ARG A 972 27.01 6.21 21.22
C ARG A 972 26.18 6.90 20.15
N VAL A 973 25.72 6.13 19.18
CA VAL A 973 24.78 6.56 18.14
C VAL A 973 23.43 5.86 18.31
N THR A 974 22.35 6.65 18.38
CA THR A 974 20.98 6.12 18.31
C THR A 974 20.50 6.08 16.86
N LYS A 975 20.67 7.18 16.13
CA LYS A 975 20.34 7.31 14.71
C LYS A 975 21.05 8.51 14.08
N MET A 976 21.81 8.28 13.01
CA MET A 976 22.39 9.35 12.20
C MET A 976 21.34 10.04 11.34
N LYS A 977 21.50 11.34 11.08
CA LYS A 977 20.59 12.14 10.26
C LYS A 977 21.35 13.11 9.35
N PHE A 978 20.81 13.39 8.18
CA PHE A 978 21.27 14.51 7.37
C PHE A 978 20.96 15.85 8.04
N GLY A 979 21.75 16.88 7.71
CA GLY A 979 21.41 18.27 8.02
C GLY A 979 20.19 18.77 7.23
N GLY A 980 19.77 20.01 7.50
CA GLY A 980 18.65 20.66 6.81
C GLY A 980 17.26 20.34 7.40
N THR A 981 16.21 20.67 6.64
CA THR A 981 14.80 20.45 7.05
C THR A 981 14.18 19.33 6.22
N GLY A 982 13.09 18.71 6.70
CA GLY A 982 12.54 17.48 6.09
C GLY A 982 12.23 17.52 4.59
N LYS A 983 12.07 18.71 3.99
CA LYS A 983 11.87 18.88 2.53
C LYS A 983 13.17 19.14 1.75
N THR A 984 14.25 19.53 2.41
CA THR A 984 15.55 19.89 1.84
C THR A 984 16.67 19.33 2.72
N LYS A 985 17.08 18.08 2.44
CA LYS A 985 18.19 17.41 3.13
C LYS A 985 19.52 17.97 2.65
N ASP A 986 20.37 18.40 3.56
CA ASP A 986 21.76 18.73 3.28
C ASP A 986 22.63 17.48 3.44
N ARG A 987 23.11 16.95 2.31
CA ARG A 987 23.98 15.76 2.26
C ARG A 987 25.44 16.05 2.58
N SER A 988 25.86 17.32 2.63
CA SER A 988 27.21 17.70 3.05
C SER A 988 27.39 17.65 4.57
N THR A 989 26.28 17.56 5.32
CA THR A 989 26.26 17.54 6.78
C THR A 989 25.57 16.29 7.32
N VAL A 990 26.22 15.59 8.25
CA VAL A 990 25.64 14.46 9.00
C VAL A 990 25.70 14.72 10.49
N LEU A 991 24.52 14.72 11.11
CA LEU A 991 24.32 14.70 12.56
C LEU A 991 24.54 13.27 13.03
N TYR A 992 25.69 13.01 13.66
CA TYR A 992 26.04 11.68 14.17
C TYR A 992 25.25 11.37 15.45
N ASN A 993 25.33 12.27 16.43
CA ASN A 993 24.55 12.27 17.66
C ASN A 993 24.43 13.72 18.19
N ASP A 994 23.94 13.91 19.41
CA ASP A 994 23.78 15.24 20.01
C ASP A 994 25.11 15.96 20.31
N ARG A 995 26.24 15.26 20.21
CA ARG A 995 27.59 15.74 20.55
C ARG A 995 28.48 15.93 19.33
N ILE A 996 28.26 15.19 18.25
CA ILE A 996 29.15 15.13 17.08
C ILE A 996 28.37 15.44 15.80
N THR A 997 28.89 16.39 15.01
CA THR A 997 28.38 16.75 13.69
C THR A 997 29.52 16.76 12.68
N MET A 998 29.38 15.96 11.62
CA MET A 998 30.30 15.91 10.48
C MET A 998 29.82 16.87 9.40
N GLN A 999 30.74 17.67 8.86
CA GLN A 999 30.52 18.65 7.80
C GLN A 999 31.53 18.43 6.66
N ASP A 1000 31.28 19.09 5.53
CA ASP A 1000 32.11 19.04 4.33
C ASP A 1000 32.27 17.62 3.75
N ILE A 1001 31.20 16.82 3.84
CA ILE A 1001 31.15 15.49 3.23
C ILE A 1001 31.05 15.66 1.70
N PRO A 1002 31.97 15.09 0.90
CA PRO A 1002 31.92 15.16 -0.56
C PRO A 1002 30.64 14.53 -1.10
N LEU A 1003 29.92 15.25 -1.98
CA LEU A 1003 28.65 14.78 -2.51
C LEU A 1003 28.82 13.58 -3.45
N GLU A 1004 29.96 13.50 -4.13
CA GLU A 1004 30.35 12.41 -5.03
C GLU A 1004 30.49 11.07 -4.28
N ALA A 1005 30.72 11.09 -2.96
CA ALA A 1005 30.75 9.87 -2.16
C ALA A 1005 29.39 9.14 -2.12
N TYR A 1006 28.28 9.84 -2.40
CA TYR A 1006 26.95 9.24 -2.48
C TYR A 1006 26.67 8.54 -3.82
N ASP A 1007 27.54 8.69 -4.82
CA ASP A 1007 27.37 8.08 -6.15
C ASP A 1007 27.62 6.57 -6.12
N TYR A 1008 28.38 6.08 -5.14
CA TYR A 1008 28.56 4.65 -4.97
C TYR A 1008 27.32 4.01 -4.33
N VAL A 1009 26.50 3.40 -5.19
CA VAL A 1009 25.24 2.75 -4.83
C VAL A 1009 25.41 1.24 -4.80
N VAL A 1010 25.06 0.63 -3.67
CA VAL A 1010 24.95 -0.82 -3.50
C VAL A 1010 23.55 -1.13 -2.99
N ASN A 1011 22.90 -2.13 -3.55
CA ASN A 1011 21.57 -2.57 -3.11
C ASN A 1011 20.51 -1.44 -3.19
N GLY A 1012 20.60 -0.61 -4.24
CA GLY A 1012 19.69 0.51 -4.50
C GLY A 1012 19.81 1.72 -3.58
N LYS A 1013 20.85 1.79 -2.74
CA LYS A 1013 21.10 2.89 -1.81
C LYS A 1013 22.59 3.26 -1.74
N PRO A 1014 22.95 4.55 -1.55
CA PRO A 1014 24.33 4.94 -1.33
C PRO A 1014 24.98 4.19 -0.17
N ALA A 1015 26.26 3.82 -0.30
CA ALA A 1015 27.02 3.13 0.74
C ALA A 1015 26.98 3.86 2.09
N LEU A 1016 27.10 5.19 2.09
CA LEU A 1016 27.03 6.02 3.29
C LEU A 1016 25.67 5.94 3.97
N GLU A 1017 24.58 5.89 3.20
CA GLU A 1017 23.23 5.77 3.76
C GLU A 1017 22.98 4.39 4.37
N TRP A 1018 23.67 3.33 3.92
CA TRP A 1018 23.67 2.03 4.61
C TRP A 1018 24.30 2.11 5.99
N VAL A 1019 25.45 2.78 6.10
CA VAL A 1019 26.10 3.00 7.41
C VAL A 1019 25.18 3.80 8.32
N MET A 1020 24.62 4.92 7.86
CA MET A 1020 23.68 5.74 8.65
C MET A 1020 22.44 4.96 9.09
N GLU A 1021 21.94 4.06 8.24
CA GLU A 1021 20.76 3.26 8.52
C GLU A 1021 21.02 2.16 9.56
N ARG A 1022 22.20 1.55 9.51
CA ARG A 1022 22.54 0.34 10.26
C ARG A 1022 23.33 0.61 11.54
N GLN A 1023 24.18 1.63 11.55
CA GLN A 1023 24.90 2.08 12.73
C GLN A 1023 23.99 2.92 13.65
N GLY A 1024 23.20 2.22 14.46
CA GLY A 1024 22.28 2.81 15.42
C GLY A 1024 21.59 1.76 16.28
N VAL A 1025 20.52 2.16 16.96
CA VAL A 1025 19.69 1.27 17.79
C VAL A 1025 18.39 0.98 17.06
N ARG A 1026 18.05 -0.30 16.97
CA ARG A 1026 16.82 -0.79 16.35
C ARG A 1026 16.13 -1.77 17.26
N GLU A 1027 14.80 -1.76 17.24
CA GLU A 1027 13.97 -2.69 18.01
C GLU A 1027 12.97 -3.34 17.05
N ASP A 1028 12.89 -4.67 17.09
CA ASP A 1028 11.83 -5.42 16.43
C ASP A 1028 10.56 -5.31 17.27
N LYS A 1029 9.47 -4.82 16.69
CA LYS A 1029 8.24 -4.52 17.44
C LYS A 1029 7.52 -5.76 17.94
N ASP A 1030 7.58 -6.85 17.17
CA ASP A 1030 6.84 -8.06 17.48
C ASP A 1030 7.57 -8.86 18.57
N SER A 1031 8.90 -8.97 18.47
CA SER A 1031 9.70 -9.72 19.43
C SER A 1031 10.22 -8.91 20.62
N GLY A 1032 10.21 -7.57 20.53
CA GLY A 1032 10.84 -6.67 21.49
C GLY A 1032 12.38 -6.76 21.55
N ILE A 1033 13.01 -7.44 20.57
CA ILE A 1033 14.46 -7.61 20.55
C ILE A 1033 15.13 -6.32 20.08
N VAL A 1034 16.06 -5.83 20.88
CA VAL A 1034 16.91 -4.69 20.54
C VAL A 1034 18.20 -5.17 19.86
N ASN A 1035 18.51 -4.61 18.71
CA ASN A 1035 19.80 -4.71 18.05
C ASN A 1035 20.50 -3.34 18.13
N ASP A 1036 21.55 -3.29 18.94
CA ASP A 1036 22.33 -2.08 19.20
C ASP A 1036 23.72 -2.20 18.56
N ALA A 1037 23.91 -1.54 17.41
CA ALA A 1037 25.16 -1.59 16.65
C ALA A 1037 26.39 -1.11 17.46
N ASN A 1038 26.18 -0.27 18.48
CA ASN A 1038 27.27 0.17 19.35
C ASN A 1038 27.88 -1.01 20.14
N ARG A 1039 27.13 -2.09 20.37
CA ARG A 1039 27.66 -3.29 21.03
C ARG A 1039 28.65 -4.03 20.15
N TYR A 1040 28.51 -4.00 18.83
CA TYR A 1040 29.53 -4.54 17.92
C TYR A 1040 30.85 -3.77 18.05
N ALA A 1041 30.77 -2.44 18.07
CA ALA A 1041 31.91 -1.55 18.26
C ALA A 1041 32.67 -1.83 19.57
N ILE A 1042 31.94 -2.06 20.67
CA ILE A 1042 32.52 -2.27 22.00
C ILE A 1042 32.97 -3.72 22.21
N GLU A 1043 32.10 -4.70 21.95
CA GLU A 1043 32.33 -6.11 22.29
C GLU A 1043 33.20 -6.84 21.26
N THR A 1044 33.13 -6.44 19.98
CA THR A 1044 33.80 -7.15 18.88
C THR A 1044 35.00 -6.39 18.36
N VAL A 1045 34.86 -5.08 18.10
CA VAL A 1045 35.96 -4.25 17.58
C VAL A 1045 36.86 -3.72 18.70
N GLY A 1046 36.31 -3.48 19.90
CA GLY A 1046 37.04 -2.88 21.01
C GLY A 1046 37.29 -1.37 20.84
N ASN A 1047 36.52 -0.69 19.99
CA ASN A 1047 36.63 0.75 19.73
C ASN A 1047 35.24 1.41 19.72
N PRO A 1048 34.85 2.18 20.77
CA PRO A 1048 33.58 2.89 20.81
C PRO A 1048 33.38 3.90 19.65
N ALA A 1049 34.46 4.45 19.09
CA ALA A 1049 34.40 5.38 17.95
C ALA A 1049 34.20 4.68 16.60
N TYR A 1050 34.19 3.33 16.56
CA TYR A 1050 34.06 2.56 15.33
C TYR A 1050 32.90 3.00 14.42
N PRO A 1051 31.67 3.29 14.90
CA PRO A 1051 30.60 3.70 13.99
C PRO A 1051 30.86 5.03 13.28
N LEU A 1052 31.55 5.97 13.96
CA LEU A 1052 31.97 7.25 13.38
C LEU A 1052 33.09 7.03 12.35
N GLU A 1053 34.14 6.29 12.75
CA GLU A 1053 35.25 5.97 11.87
C GLU A 1053 34.79 5.19 10.65
N LEU A 1054 33.88 4.22 10.81
CA LEU A 1054 33.32 3.44 9.72
C LEU A 1054 32.64 4.35 8.69
N PHE A 1055 31.86 5.35 9.14
CA PHE A 1055 31.24 6.30 8.22
C PHE A 1055 32.31 7.05 7.41
N GLN A 1056 33.37 7.54 8.07
CA GLN A 1056 34.49 8.21 7.41
C GLN A 1056 35.27 7.28 6.46
N ARG A 1057 35.49 6.03 6.83
CA ARG A 1057 36.14 5.00 5.98
C ARG A 1057 35.31 4.71 4.75
N VAL A 1058 33.99 4.64 4.90
CA VAL A 1058 33.07 4.38 3.79
C VAL A 1058 32.97 5.58 2.83
N ILE A 1059 33.26 6.82 3.27
CA ILE A 1059 33.50 7.95 2.36
C ILE A 1059 34.72 7.64 1.46
N THR A 1060 35.86 7.28 2.06
CA THR A 1060 37.09 6.92 1.31
C THR A 1060 36.82 5.76 0.34
N VAL A 1061 36.17 4.70 0.81
CA VAL A 1061 35.79 3.55 -0.02
C VAL A 1061 34.95 4.00 -1.21
N SER A 1062 33.93 4.83 -0.99
CA SER A 1062 33.04 5.26 -2.06
C SER A 1062 33.77 6.08 -3.13
N LEU A 1063 34.62 7.03 -2.72
CA LEU A 1063 35.40 7.86 -3.65
C LEU A 1063 36.43 7.04 -4.43
N GLU A 1064 37.17 6.16 -3.76
CA GLU A 1064 38.17 5.31 -4.44
C GLU A 1064 37.51 4.25 -5.34
N THR A 1065 36.35 3.71 -4.96
CA THR A 1065 35.55 2.84 -5.82
C THR A 1065 35.14 3.58 -7.10
N MET A 1066 34.54 4.76 -6.98
CA MET A 1066 34.12 5.53 -8.16
C MET A 1066 35.30 5.96 -9.03
N LYS A 1067 36.44 6.29 -8.44
CA LYS A 1067 37.68 6.56 -9.18
C LYS A 1067 38.15 5.37 -10.02
N VAL A 1068 38.06 4.15 -9.48
CA VAL A 1068 38.41 2.93 -10.23
C VAL A 1068 37.37 2.64 -11.32
N VAL A 1069 36.08 2.73 -10.98
CA VAL A 1069 34.96 2.48 -11.91
C VAL A 1069 35.00 3.43 -13.10
N ASN A 1070 35.20 4.73 -12.86
CA ASN A 1070 35.28 5.75 -13.92
C ASN A 1070 36.55 5.60 -14.79
N GLY A 1071 37.55 4.85 -14.33
CA GLY A 1071 38.77 4.55 -15.08
C GLY A 1071 38.70 3.25 -15.90
N LEU A 1072 37.60 2.50 -15.85
CA LEU A 1072 37.45 1.27 -16.61
C LEU A 1072 37.30 1.56 -18.12
N PRO A 1073 37.92 0.76 -19.01
CA PRO A 1073 37.75 0.92 -20.45
C PRO A 1073 36.33 0.52 -20.89
N VAL A 1074 35.91 1.01 -22.06
CA VAL A 1074 34.65 0.63 -22.72
C VAL A 1074 34.72 -0.84 -23.16
N LEU A 1075 33.61 -1.59 -23.09
CA LEU A 1075 33.60 -2.99 -23.52
C LEU A 1075 33.70 -3.12 -25.04
N ASP A 1076 34.80 -3.74 -25.47
CA ASP A 1076 34.98 -4.31 -26.81
C ASP A 1076 34.94 -5.84 -26.71
N VAL A 1077 33.76 -6.40 -26.98
CA VAL A 1077 33.41 -7.84 -26.90
C VAL A 1077 33.27 -8.47 -28.27
#